data_AF-A0A2E7Z3J1-F1
#
_entry.id   AF-A0A2E7Z3J1-F1
#
_cell.length_a   1.000
_cell.length_b   1.000
_cell.length_c   1.000
_cell.angle_alpha   90.00
_cell.angle_beta   90.00
_cell.angle_gamma   90.00
#
_symmetry.space_group_name_H-M   'P 1'
#
loop_
_entity.id
_entity.type
_entity.pdbx_description
1 polymer ?
#
loop_
_entity_poly.entity_id
_entity_poly.type
_entity_poly.pdbx_seq_one_letter_code
_entity_poly.pdbx_strand_id
1 'polypeptide(L)'
;MTEMWQRWKVIPFWQRQLALGALLLLDAFAGMTYGASVVVWVGFRTGDLKWMLLVTEMLAGGLALVHLLLNQAKFRWKTTATISTPVIVAVLGFVILEIALSGLGRSATLNFNLASIGLSGLYWAAAYLSVAVGLTLTYKVQRFGNFAQAEMMLVGAYIALTLMWSDRFFSIADSPKDDHLNWQLLIWAAIAAFVLTGLIGLIADKLIYTRLRRKMASPQVMMIASLGVAMIIRALLYMRFSARTFRFVPDRDWKLATSRFEIPTERLQLHLGDRVEQPLMQLAENVNPYGFGYTKSALVVGVFAAVVLLLLLLHRTRLGRQMRAVADNPDLAATAGIHVERVHGTSAFLSAGISGFGGALLAAVLPINPELGISLLLPAFAVIVLGTIGSIPGVIMGAFIVGAVRAFSDPLLVGAGNALDRPTASGFSEVMPFIFLIGVLLLTPRGIGSAIQRWNIERDRKRRLVDTGETRTPIRDSFDPSGQRVITNLNWWGQLLEQSSRALEPVRAVISSGIAKYLTEYRGRIALAKDSVFGFSGGVTTDLRDRSAKFLKIDRETSRGSWIAFGIFLVILIAIVWMLPSVSTLTKTMQIARIVALVSIFGLMSFSLNLHTGLTGMTNFGVIFFVGIGAIAVGILTAPVETNGYGWAPWQATIVAVSISAIVGWLLVYPTSKLRIDYFAIVTISLGEMLRIALQAEPILRAGTVTSAIGISHYSRPLLGWWESGPAETAGNVLGLDGPAPYLVFLAILSVIVLLAVWYFLDTVLSSPWGRILRSIREDEEVSQHHGHSILTHKALSLALGAAIAALAGALWAWLNTSIFPDFMNPVRSTFLVWAAFIVGGKANNRGMVIGAFLIVIVEFVFNVMVVSRGDADLAFHNLVSDIDRAFEWLLVDIGGLIWSDLSISQVFQRGEITVQLTYLKLALIGVVIVSALLMSAKGLLPEIPGRPKRPDAIDEIPQDSTPPVETPPSVEKGVTT
;
A
#
# COMPACT_ATOMS: atom_id res chain seq x y z
N MET A 1 -46.44 9.06 -11.09
CA MET A 1 -45.05 8.54 -11.05
C MET A 1 -44.26 8.91 -12.31
N THR A 2 -44.71 8.54 -13.51
CA THR A 2 -44.06 8.88 -14.79
C THR A 2 -43.96 10.39 -15.05
N GLU A 3 -45.02 11.16 -14.78
CA GLU A 3 -44.97 12.63 -14.91
C GLU A 3 -44.01 13.30 -13.91
N MET A 4 -43.97 12.83 -12.66
CA MET A 4 -42.99 13.31 -11.67
C MET A 4 -41.56 12.99 -12.11
N TRP A 5 -41.32 11.80 -12.66
CA TRP A 5 -40.01 11.41 -13.18
C TRP A 5 -39.59 12.26 -14.38
N GLN A 6 -40.52 12.59 -15.27
CA GLN A 6 -40.26 13.51 -16.38
C GLN A 6 -39.96 14.94 -15.89
N ARG A 7 -40.75 15.48 -14.95
CA ARG A 7 -40.46 16.78 -14.32
C ARG A 7 -39.11 16.80 -13.61
N TRP A 8 -38.75 15.71 -12.91
CA TRP A 8 -37.45 15.56 -12.26
C TRP A 8 -36.28 15.60 -13.24
N LYS A 9 -36.42 14.98 -14.42
CA LYS A 9 -35.38 15.00 -15.46
C LYS A 9 -35.15 16.39 -16.06
N VAL A 10 -36.18 17.24 -16.11
CA VAL A 10 -36.11 18.61 -16.64
C VAL A 10 -35.36 19.57 -15.68
N ILE A 11 -35.36 19.28 -14.37
CA ILE A 11 -34.64 20.09 -13.39
C ILE A 11 -33.12 20.06 -13.68
N PRO A 12 -32.42 21.21 -13.65
CA PRO A 12 -30.96 21.26 -13.74
C PRO A 12 -30.27 20.28 -12.80
N PHE A 13 -29.22 19.62 -13.28
CA PHE A 13 -28.51 18.57 -12.53
C PHE A 13 -28.06 19.02 -11.12
N TRP A 14 -27.61 20.28 -10.99
CA TRP A 14 -27.17 20.84 -9.72
C TRP A 14 -28.31 21.01 -8.71
N GLN A 15 -29.52 21.37 -9.17
CA GLN A 15 -30.70 21.50 -8.30
C GLN A 15 -31.18 20.13 -7.82
N ARG A 16 -31.09 19.09 -8.67
CA ARG A 16 -31.35 17.71 -8.26
C ARG A 16 -30.38 17.23 -7.18
N GLN A 17 -29.09 17.52 -7.33
CA GLN A 17 -28.09 17.18 -6.31
C GLN A 17 -28.32 17.93 -5.00
N LEU A 18 -28.72 19.21 -5.06
CA LEU A 18 -29.09 19.99 -3.88
C LEU A 18 -30.27 19.35 -3.15
N ALA A 19 -31.34 19.06 -3.88
CA ALA A 19 -32.55 18.46 -3.33
C ALA A 19 -32.27 17.10 -2.69
N LEU A 20 -31.48 16.24 -3.36
CA LEU A 20 -31.07 14.93 -2.81
C LEU A 20 -30.20 15.06 -1.56
N GLY A 21 -29.18 15.93 -1.61
CA GLY A 21 -28.29 16.14 -0.45
C GLY A 21 -29.03 16.71 0.76
N ALA A 22 -29.93 17.66 0.54
CA ALA A 22 -30.78 18.22 1.57
C ALA A 22 -31.78 17.19 2.14
N LEU A 23 -32.38 16.36 1.28
CA LEU A 23 -33.30 15.30 1.70
C LEU A 23 -32.63 14.29 2.61
N LEU A 24 -31.43 13.80 2.24
CA LEU A 24 -30.66 12.87 3.08
C LEU A 24 -30.29 13.48 4.44
N LEU A 25 -29.89 14.75 4.45
CA LEU A 25 -29.56 15.45 5.70
C LEU A 25 -30.78 15.63 6.61
N LEU A 26 -31.91 16.06 6.04
CA LEU A 26 -33.13 16.29 6.81
C LEU A 26 -33.74 14.99 7.31
N ASP A 27 -33.75 13.93 6.49
CA ASP A 27 -34.22 12.59 6.90
C ASP A 27 -33.37 12.03 8.03
N ALA A 28 -32.03 12.07 7.88
CA ALA A 28 -31.14 11.61 8.94
C ALA A 28 -31.27 12.44 10.22
N PHE A 29 -31.36 13.77 10.11
CA PHE A 29 -31.57 14.66 11.25
C PHE A 29 -32.88 14.34 11.98
N ALA A 30 -33.98 14.16 11.24
CA ALA A 30 -35.28 13.80 11.81
C ALA A 30 -35.25 12.39 12.44
N GLY A 31 -34.50 11.46 11.86
CA GLY A 31 -34.27 10.13 12.41
C GLY A 31 -33.50 10.11 13.72
N MET A 32 -32.49 10.98 13.86
CA MET A 32 -31.68 11.11 15.08
C MET A 32 -32.40 11.86 16.19
N THR A 33 -33.13 12.92 15.86
CA THR A 33 -33.76 13.81 16.86
C THR A 33 -35.17 13.41 17.24
N TYR A 34 -36.00 13.04 16.26
CA TYR A 34 -37.42 12.72 16.46
C TYR A 34 -37.74 11.24 16.27
N GLY A 35 -36.76 10.42 15.88
CA GLY A 35 -36.99 9.01 15.55
C GLY A 35 -37.81 8.79 14.27
N ALA A 36 -37.94 9.82 13.42
CA ALA A 36 -38.74 9.78 12.20
C ALA A 36 -37.84 9.90 10.97
N SER A 37 -37.49 8.76 10.35
CA SER A 37 -36.71 8.71 9.10
C SER A 37 -37.02 7.46 8.28
N VAL A 38 -36.59 7.45 7.02
CA VAL A 38 -36.71 6.28 6.15
C VAL A 38 -36.01 5.06 6.76
N VAL A 39 -34.84 5.24 7.37
CA VAL A 39 -34.11 4.15 8.06
C VAL A 39 -34.96 3.49 9.15
N VAL A 40 -35.67 4.31 9.95
CA VAL A 40 -36.56 3.80 11.00
C VAL A 40 -37.80 3.14 10.41
N TRP A 41 -38.35 3.68 9.32
CA TRP A 41 -39.51 3.14 8.62
C TRP A 41 -39.23 1.78 7.97
N VAL A 42 -38.00 1.57 7.46
CA VAL A 42 -37.53 0.31 6.85
C VAL A 42 -37.35 -0.81 7.89
N GLY A 43 -37.41 -0.50 9.18
CA GLY A 43 -37.44 -1.50 10.26
C GLY A 43 -36.28 -1.43 11.26
N PHE A 44 -35.29 -0.56 11.05
CA PHE A 44 -34.19 -0.34 12.00
C PHE A 44 -34.61 0.62 13.12
N ARG A 45 -35.43 0.13 14.06
CA ARG A 45 -36.02 0.98 15.12
C ARG A 45 -35.11 1.20 16.32
N THR A 46 -34.24 0.25 16.65
CA THR A 46 -33.38 0.25 17.86
C THR A 46 -31.97 -0.26 17.57
N GLY A 47 -31.04 0.01 18.48
CA GLY A 47 -29.66 -0.49 18.45
C GLY A 47 -28.68 0.36 17.64
N ASP A 48 -27.41 -0.02 17.72
CA ASP A 48 -26.28 0.74 17.15
C ASP A 48 -26.35 0.85 15.63
N LEU A 49 -26.86 -0.18 14.94
CA LEU A 49 -26.96 -0.20 13.49
C LEU A 49 -27.86 0.93 12.94
N LYS A 50 -28.95 1.26 13.65
CA LYS A 50 -29.79 2.42 13.31
C LYS A 50 -28.96 3.70 13.31
N TRP A 51 -28.22 3.94 14.38
CA TRP A 51 -27.42 5.16 14.54
C TRP A 51 -26.28 5.24 13.52
N MET A 52 -25.61 4.12 13.24
CA MET A 52 -24.56 4.06 12.21
C MET A 52 -25.10 4.38 10.82
N LEU A 53 -26.27 3.84 10.45
CA LEU A 53 -26.92 4.13 9.16
C LEU A 53 -27.31 5.61 9.06
N LEU A 54 -27.92 6.17 10.10
CA LEU A 54 -28.29 7.60 10.14
C LEU A 54 -27.05 8.51 10.05
N VAL A 55 -25.97 8.20 10.78
CA VAL A 55 -24.71 8.95 10.71
C VAL A 55 -24.12 8.88 9.31
N THR A 56 -24.16 7.70 8.67
CA THR A 56 -23.67 7.51 7.31
C THR A 56 -24.50 8.29 6.29
N GLU A 57 -25.83 8.26 6.43
CA GLU A 57 -26.77 9.02 5.60
C GLU A 57 -26.54 10.53 5.73
N MET A 58 -26.41 11.03 6.96
CA MET A 58 -26.13 12.43 7.25
C MET A 58 -24.78 12.87 6.68
N LEU A 59 -23.75 12.03 6.83
CA LEU A 59 -22.42 12.28 6.28
C LEU A 59 -22.45 12.32 4.74
N ALA A 60 -23.17 11.40 4.10
CA ALA A 60 -23.34 11.37 2.65
C ALA A 60 -24.07 12.62 2.12
N GLY A 61 -25.18 13.01 2.77
CA GLY A 61 -25.92 14.23 2.43
C GLY A 61 -25.08 15.50 2.64
N GLY A 62 -24.35 15.57 3.76
CA GLY A 62 -23.43 16.67 4.06
C GLY A 62 -22.32 16.82 3.04
N LEU A 63 -21.63 15.73 2.70
CA LEU A 63 -20.61 15.74 1.66
C LEU A 63 -21.18 16.11 0.29
N ALA A 64 -22.39 15.65 -0.06
CA ALA A 64 -23.05 16.01 -1.32
C ALA A 64 -23.32 17.53 -1.42
N LEU A 65 -23.77 18.16 -0.32
CA LEU A 65 -23.96 19.61 -0.28
C LEU A 65 -22.63 20.37 -0.36
N VAL A 66 -21.60 19.94 0.36
CA VAL A 66 -20.27 20.55 0.27
C VAL A 66 -19.72 20.43 -1.15
N HIS A 67 -19.87 19.28 -1.79
CA HIS A 67 -19.46 19.07 -3.18
C HIS A 67 -20.16 20.04 -4.14
N LEU A 68 -21.46 20.25 -3.96
CA LEU A 68 -22.24 21.19 -4.74
C LEU A 68 -21.75 22.63 -4.56
N LEU A 69 -21.53 23.07 -3.31
CA LEU A 69 -21.01 24.40 -2.99
C LEU A 69 -19.65 24.66 -3.65
N LEU A 70 -18.75 23.66 -3.62
CA LEU A 70 -17.45 23.74 -4.27
C LEU A 70 -17.55 23.83 -5.81
N ASN A 71 -18.50 23.12 -6.41
CA ASN A 71 -18.71 23.14 -7.86
C ASN A 71 -19.31 24.47 -8.34
N GLN A 72 -20.22 25.06 -7.56
CA GLN A 72 -20.88 26.35 -7.87
C GLN A 72 -20.03 27.57 -7.49
N ALA A 73 -18.93 27.40 -6.75
CA ALA A 73 -18.06 28.49 -6.36
C ALA A 73 -17.52 29.25 -7.59
N LYS A 74 -17.76 30.57 -7.61
CA LYS A 74 -17.23 31.47 -8.65
C LYS A 74 -15.72 31.32 -8.78
N PHE A 75 -15.17 31.50 -9.98
CA PHE A 75 -13.74 31.32 -10.28
C PHE A 75 -12.79 32.01 -9.28
N ARG A 76 -13.13 33.22 -8.81
CA ARG A 76 -12.37 33.97 -7.80
C ARG A 76 -12.25 33.27 -6.45
N TRP A 77 -13.29 32.54 -6.02
CA TRP A 77 -13.37 31.88 -4.72
C TRP A 77 -13.11 30.38 -4.78
N LYS A 78 -13.15 29.78 -5.97
CA LYS A 78 -13.01 28.33 -6.17
C LYS A 78 -11.74 27.76 -5.54
N THR A 79 -10.62 28.47 -5.67
CA THR A 79 -9.35 28.04 -5.09
C THR A 79 -9.37 28.09 -3.57
N THR A 80 -9.85 29.19 -2.98
CA THR A 80 -9.99 29.33 -1.53
C THR A 80 -10.94 28.28 -0.95
N ALA A 81 -12.08 28.05 -1.60
CA ALA A 81 -13.05 27.04 -1.18
C ALA A 81 -12.48 25.61 -1.24
N THR A 82 -11.66 25.32 -2.26
CA THR A 82 -10.95 24.02 -2.37
C THR A 82 -9.94 23.84 -1.23
N ILE A 83 -9.19 24.89 -0.88
CA ILE A 83 -8.20 24.86 0.20
C ILE A 83 -8.87 24.73 1.58
N SER A 84 -10.05 25.32 1.77
CA SER A 84 -10.82 25.21 3.03
C SER A 84 -11.61 23.91 3.18
N THR A 85 -11.65 23.06 2.14
CA THR A 85 -12.41 21.80 2.14
C THR A 85 -12.06 20.88 3.33
N PRO A 86 -10.79 20.65 3.70
CA PRO A 86 -10.43 19.88 4.90
C PRO A 86 -11.13 20.36 6.18
N VAL A 87 -11.17 21.68 6.40
CA VAL A 87 -11.78 22.28 7.58
C VAL A 87 -13.29 22.10 7.55
N ILE A 88 -13.92 22.28 6.39
CA ILE A 88 -15.37 22.07 6.22
C ILE A 88 -15.75 20.62 6.54
N VAL A 89 -14.96 19.64 6.07
CA VAL A 89 -15.20 18.21 6.36
C VAL A 89 -15.05 17.92 7.85
N ALA A 90 -14.05 18.50 8.52
CA ALA A 90 -13.87 18.33 9.96
C ALA A 90 -15.04 18.93 10.75
N VAL A 91 -15.47 20.15 10.41
CA VAL A 91 -16.63 20.81 11.03
C VAL A 91 -17.91 20.00 10.80
N LEU A 92 -18.12 19.48 9.59
CA LEU A 92 -19.25 18.61 9.30
C LEU A 92 -19.26 17.37 10.20
N GLY A 93 -18.11 16.71 10.38
CA GLY A 93 -17.99 15.57 11.28
C GLY A 93 -18.34 15.91 12.73
N PHE A 94 -17.92 17.08 13.21
CA PHE A 94 -18.28 17.58 14.54
C PHE A 94 -19.77 17.83 14.72
N VAL A 95 -20.41 18.46 13.73
CA VAL A 95 -21.84 18.74 13.76
C VAL A 95 -22.64 17.44 13.76
N ILE A 96 -22.22 16.44 12.97
CA ILE A 96 -22.86 15.12 12.95
C ILE A 96 -22.68 14.43 14.31
N LEU A 97 -21.50 14.50 14.91
CA LEU A 97 -21.23 13.90 16.22
C LEU A 97 -22.07 14.55 17.33
N GLU A 98 -22.19 15.88 17.34
CA GLU A 98 -23.06 16.61 18.27
C GLU A 98 -24.50 16.10 18.16
N ILE A 99 -25.06 16.07 16.95
CA ILE A 99 -26.45 15.68 16.72
C ILE A 99 -26.67 14.21 17.09
N ALA A 100 -25.71 13.33 16.79
CA ALA A 100 -25.78 11.92 17.16
C ALA A 100 -25.77 11.73 18.69
N LEU A 101 -24.89 12.43 19.42
CA LEU A 101 -24.82 12.34 20.88
C LEU A 101 -26.06 12.94 21.56
N SER A 102 -26.55 14.09 21.08
CA SER A 102 -27.80 14.67 21.58
C SER A 102 -28.99 13.75 21.34
N GLY A 103 -29.09 13.13 20.15
CA GLY A 103 -30.14 12.16 19.85
C GLY A 103 -30.07 10.89 20.69
N LEU A 104 -28.86 10.49 21.11
CA LEU A 104 -28.63 9.36 22.02
C LEU A 104 -28.88 9.70 23.50
N GLY A 105 -29.07 10.99 23.85
CA GLY A 105 -29.14 11.43 25.23
C GLY A 105 -27.84 11.22 26.00
N ARG A 106 -26.68 11.32 25.31
CA ARG A 106 -25.36 11.11 25.90
C ARG A 106 -24.53 12.38 25.79
N SER A 107 -23.64 12.60 26.76
CA SER A 107 -22.69 13.71 26.74
C SER A 107 -21.26 13.20 26.58
N ALA A 108 -20.48 13.92 25.77
CA ALA A 108 -19.06 13.64 25.56
C ALA A 108 -18.22 14.86 25.90
N THR A 109 -17.19 14.68 26.74
CA THR A 109 -16.23 15.74 27.05
C THR A 109 -14.93 15.50 26.30
N LEU A 110 -14.67 16.31 25.28
CA LEU A 110 -13.46 16.23 24.47
C LEU A 110 -12.41 17.19 25.04
N ASN A 111 -11.26 16.64 25.44
CA ASN A 111 -10.20 17.41 26.07
C ASN A 111 -9.07 17.70 25.08
N PHE A 112 -9.01 18.92 24.56
CA PHE A 112 -7.98 19.35 23.63
C PHE A 112 -6.92 20.20 24.34
N ASN A 113 -5.72 19.65 24.49
CA ASN A 113 -4.56 20.43 24.92
C ASN A 113 -3.94 21.11 23.68
N LEU A 114 -4.08 22.42 23.58
CA LEU A 114 -3.72 23.18 22.36
C LEU A 114 -2.23 23.08 22.03
N ALA A 115 -1.35 23.20 23.04
CA ALA A 115 0.09 23.05 22.83
C ALA A 115 0.45 21.62 22.41
N SER A 116 -0.17 20.63 23.04
CA SER A 116 0.02 19.20 22.71
C SER A 116 -0.40 18.89 21.28
N ILE A 117 -1.57 19.36 20.85
CA ILE A 117 -2.10 19.09 19.50
C ILE A 117 -1.26 19.79 18.43
N GLY A 118 -0.93 21.07 18.63
CA GLY A 118 -0.13 21.82 17.67
C GLY A 118 1.24 21.17 17.43
N LEU A 119 1.93 20.82 18.52
CA LEU A 119 3.26 20.23 18.42
C LEU A 119 3.26 18.75 18.08
N SER A 120 2.27 17.98 18.54
CA SER A 120 2.10 16.59 18.10
C SER A 120 1.71 16.52 16.62
N GLY A 121 0.91 17.49 16.14
CA GLY A 121 0.59 17.64 14.73
C GLY A 121 1.83 17.94 13.89
N LEU A 122 2.70 18.84 14.37
CA LEU A 122 3.98 19.14 13.74
C LEU A 122 4.94 17.94 13.73
N TYR A 123 4.96 17.18 14.83
CA TYR A 123 5.71 15.94 14.97
C TYR A 123 5.25 14.88 13.95
N TRP A 124 3.95 14.57 13.87
CA TRP A 124 3.42 13.63 12.90
C TRP A 124 3.60 14.11 11.47
N ALA A 125 3.45 15.43 11.23
CA ALA A 125 3.75 16.05 9.95
C ALA A 125 5.20 15.78 9.54
N ALA A 126 6.18 15.99 10.42
CA ALA A 126 7.59 15.71 10.13
C ALA A 126 7.85 14.21 9.84
N ALA A 127 7.29 13.31 10.64
CA ALA A 127 7.43 11.87 10.43
C ALA A 127 6.90 11.45 9.04
N TYR A 128 5.67 11.84 8.70
CA TYR A 128 5.06 11.51 7.40
C TYR A 128 5.74 12.23 6.23
N LEU A 129 6.20 13.47 6.43
CA LEU A 129 6.88 14.27 5.41
C LEU A 129 8.18 13.61 4.94
N SER A 130 8.93 12.97 5.85
CA SER A 130 10.19 12.30 5.52
C SER A 130 10.03 11.17 4.48
N VAL A 131 8.93 10.41 4.57
CA VAL A 131 8.56 9.36 3.60
C VAL A 131 7.91 9.99 2.37
N ALA A 132 6.97 10.93 2.58
CA ALA A 132 6.19 11.53 1.51
C ALA A 132 7.03 12.34 0.51
N VAL A 133 8.06 13.06 0.98
CA VAL A 133 8.98 13.81 0.11
C VAL A 133 9.82 12.86 -0.74
N GLY A 134 10.32 11.77 -0.15
CA GLY A 134 11.04 10.73 -0.88
C GLY A 134 10.19 10.12 -1.99
N LEU A 135 8.98 9.67 -1.65
CA LEU A 135 7.99 9.15 -2.60
C LEU A 135 7.65 10.17 -3.69
N THR A 136 7.49 11.44 -3.34
CA THR A 136 7.16 12.52 -4.29
C THR A 136 8.30 12.74 -5.28
N LEU A 137 9.55 12.69 -4.83
CA LEU A 137 10.71 12.85 -5.68
C LEU A 137 10.85 11.66 -6.66
N THR A 138 10.69 10.44 -6.15
CA THR A 138 10.68 9.23 -6.98
C THR A 138 9.56 9.29 -8.02
N TYR A 139 8.34 9.65 -7.61
CA TYR A 139 7.22 9.71 -8.54
C TYR A 139 7.38 10.82 -9.58
N LYS A 140 7.86 12.00 -9.18
CA LYS A 140 8.08 13.13 -10.10
C LYS A 140 9.02 12.78 -11.24
N VAL A 141 10.12 12.08 -10.93
CA VAL A 141 11.17 11.78 -11.90
C VAL A 141 10.99 10.42 -12.57
N GLN A 142 10.55 9.40 -11.83
CA GLN A 142 10.47 8.01 -12.31
C GLN A 142 9.05 7.54 -12.66
N ARG A 143 8.00 8.32 -12.35
CA ARG A 143 6.59 8.08 -12.72
C ARG A 143 5.97 6.77 -12.19
N PHE A 144 6.38 6.30 -11.01
CA PHE A 144 5.71 5.19 -10.30
C PHE A 144 5.75 5.38 -8.78
N GLY A 145 4.82 4.74 -8.07
CA GLY A 145 4.80 4.69 -6.59
C GLY A 145 5.77 3.65 -6.03
N ASN A 146 6.79 4.10 -5.29
CA ASN A 146 7.80 3.22 -4.70
C ASN A 146 7.43 2.75 -3.28
N PHE A 147 6.86 1.54 -3.15
CA PHE A 147 6.48 0.98 -1.85
C PHE A 147 7.65 0.66 -0.91
N ALA A 148 8.89 0.58 -1.41
CA ALA A 148 10.07 0.37 -0.58
C ALA A 148 10.50 1.62 0.20
N GLN A 149 9.88 2.79 -0.05
CA GLN A 149 10.34 4.04 0.54
C GLN A 149 10.26 4.07 2.07
N ALA A 150 9.21 3.51 2.67
CA ALA A 150 9.12 3.43 4.13
C ALA A 150 10.11 2.43 4.73
N GLU A 151 10.52 1.40 3.97
CA GLU A 151 11.59 0.49 4.40
C GLU A 151 12.94 1.21 4.39
N MET A 152 13.19 2.14 3.45
CA MET A 152 14.40 2.98 3.48
C MET A 152 14.46 3.83 4.75
N MET A 153 13.32 4.31 5.25
CA MET A 153 13.25 4.99 6.53
C MET A 153 13.58 4.04 7.69
N LEU A 154 13.01 2.83 7.71
CA LEU A 154 13.34 1.83 8.74
C LEU A 154 14.83 1.45 8.74
N VAL A 155 15.43 1.27 7.56
CA VAL A 155 16.87 1.02 7.47
C VAL A 155 17.66 2.16 8.11
N GLY A 156 17.25 3.42 7.90
CA GLY A 156 17.85 4.58 8.56
C GLY A 156 17.72 4.55 10.09
N ALA A 157 16.56 4.14 10.60
CA ALA A 157 16.33 3.94 12.03
C ALA A 157 17.25 2.86 12.63
N TYR A 158 17.41 1.74 11.93
CA TYR A 158 18.30 0.66 12.36
C TYR A 158 19.79 1.01 12.23
N ILE A 159 20.18 1.83 11.24
CA ILE A 159 21.53 2.40 11.17
C ILE A 159 21.83 3.21 12.44
N ALA A 160 20.89 4.05 12.88
CA ALA A 160 21.06 4.81 14.12
C ALA A 160 21.21 3.90 15.36
N LEU A 161 20.39 2.85 15.49
CA LEU A 161 20.52 1.85 16.55
C LEU A 161 21.87 1.12 16.52
N THR A 162 22.37 0.81 15.33
CA THR A 162 23.64 0.09 15.20
C THR A 162 24.85 0.96 15.52
N LEU A 163 24.79 2.26 15.22
CA LEU A 163 25.79 3.22 15.63
C LEU A 163 25.75 3.45 17.15
N MET A 164 24.55 3.45 17.74
CA MET A 164 24.36 3.56 19.19
C MET A 164 24.98 2.40 19.96
N TRP A 165 24.88 1.19 19.42
CA TRP A 165 25.49 0.01 20.03
C TRP A 165 26.96 -0.17 19.65
N SER A 166 27.55 0.70 18.82
CA SER A 166 28.91 0.50 18.35
C SER A 166 29.96 1.07 19.31
N ASP A 167 30.69 0.17 19.96
CA ASP A 167 31.85 0.54 20.81
C ASP A 167 33.01 1.14 19.99
N ARG A 168 33.00 0.97 18.66
CA ARG A 168 34.05 1.46 17.74
C ARG A 168 33.86 2.92 17.33
N PHE A 169 32.62 3.38 17.25
CA PHE A 169 32.29 4.72 16.76
C PHE A 169 31.82 5.65 17.89
N PHE A 170 31.00 5.13 18.81
CA PHE A 170 30.37 5.91 19.89
C PHE A 170 30.15 5.04 21.13
N SER A 171 31.10 5.03 22.09
CA SER A 171 30.88 4.36 23.39
C SER A 171 29.84 5.12 24.22
N ILE A 172 28.60 4.63 24.25
CA ILE A 172 27.54 5.16 25.13
C ILE A 172 27.57 4.48 26.51
N ALA A 173 28.22 3.32 26.62
CA ALA A 173 28.37 2.63 27.91
C ALA A 173 29.02 3.54 28.97
N ASP A 174 29.94 4.41 28.53
CA ASP A 174 30.77 5.26 29.38
C ASP A 174 30.34 6.73 29.47
N SER A 175 29.29 7.17 28.75
CA SER A 175 28.84 8.57 28.83
C SER A 175 28.27 8.85 30.24
N PRO A 176 28.85 9.81 30.99
CA PRO A 176 28.30 10.23 32.27
C PRO A 176 26.94 10.89 32.06
N LYS A 177 26.10 10.82 33.10
CA LYS A 177 24.84 11.54 33.16
C LYS A 177 25.14 12.93 33.71
N ASP A 178 25.38 13.90 32.84
CA ASP A 178 25.93 15.22 33.21
C ASP A 178 24.97 16.39 32.91
N ASP A 179 23.72 16.10 32.58
CA ASP A 179 22.67 17.04 32.20
C ASP A 179 23.00 17.86 30.92
N HIS A 180 24.04 17.47 30.16
CA HIS A 180 24.42 18.08 28.90
C HIS A 180 24.08 17.19 27.70
N LEU A 181 23.18 17.67 26.84
CA LEU A 181 22.79 16.92 25.64
C LEU A 181 23.95 16.81 24.64
N ASN A 182 24.47 15.60 24.46
CA ASN A 182 25.38 15.30 23.37
C ASN A 182 24.61 15.06 22.05
N TRP A 183 24.96 15.85 21.02
CA TRP A 183 24.34 15.80 19.69
C TRP A 183 25.14 14.98 18.68
N GLN A 184 26.38 14.61 19.01
CA GLN A 184 27.33 14.03 18.07
C GLN A 184 26.79 12.75 17.44
N LEU A 185 26.35 11.79 18.26
CA LEU A 185 25.80 10.53 17.76
C LEU A 185 24.53 10.74 16.94
N LEU A 186 23.63 11.65 17.34
CA LEU A 186 22.41 11.95 16.58
C LEU A 186 22.75 12.48 15.17
N ILE A 187 23.70 13.42 15.08
CA ILE A 187 24.11 14.04 13.82
C ILE A 187 24.78 13.01 12.91
N TRP A 188 25.73 12.23 13.43
CA TRP A 188 26.41 11.21 12.65
C TRP A 188 25.48 10.06 12.24
N ALA A 189 24.56 9.66 13.12
CA ALA A 189 23.52 8.70 12.77
C ALA A 189 22.63 9.21 11.65
N ALA A 190 22.22 10.48 11.70
CA ALA A 190 21.38 11.08 10.65
C ALA A 190 22.12 11.17 9.30
N ILE A 191 23.40 11.56 9.30
CA ILE A 191 24.24 11.62 8.09
C ILE A 191 24.50 10.22 7.52
N ALA A 192 24.90 9.27 8.38
CA ALA A 192 25.14 7.89 7.98
C ALA A 192 23.87 7.25 7.42
N ALA A 193 22.73 7.48 8.08
CA ALA A 193 21.43 7.03 7.58
C ALA A 193 21.15 7.62 6.20
N PHE A 194 21.30 8.93 5.99
CA PHE A 194 21.11 9.55 4.66
C PHE A 194 21.99 8.92 3.58
N VAL A 195 23.28 8.72 3.86
CA VAL A 195 24.23 8.21 2.87
C VAL A 195 23.98 6.72 2.58
N LEU A 196 23.87 5.88 3.61
CA LEU A 196 23.73 4.44 3.45
C LEU A 196 22.38 4.06 2.85
N THR A 197 21.27 4.68 3.29
CA THR A 197 19.97 4.42 2.66
C THR A 197 19.91 4.97 1.24
N GLY A 198 20.56 6.11 0.97
CA GLY A 198 20.74 6.62 -0.39
C GLY A 198 21.48 5.62 -1.28
N LEU A 199 22.55 5.00 -0.80
CA LEU A 199 23.29 3.96 -1.52
C LEU A 199 22.42 2.71 -1.75
N ILE A 200 21.66 2.27 -0.75
CA ILE A 200 20.72 1.14 -0.90
C ILE A 200 19.65 1.47 -1.95
N GLY A 201 19.11 2.68 -1.95
CA GLY A 201 18.17 3.15 -2.97
C GLY A 201 18.77 3.16 -4.38
N LEU A 202 20.02 3.60 -4.51
CA LEU A 202 20.76 3.57 -5.77
C LEU A 202 21.04 2.13 -6.26
N ILE A 203 21.37 1.21 -5.34
CA ILE A 203 21.57 -0.21 -5.64
C ILE A 203 20.26 -0.84 -6.12
N ALA A 204 19.15 -0.59 -5.42
CA ALA A 204 17.83 -1.07 -5.81
C ALA A 204 17.43 -0.56 -7.20
N ASP A 205 17.66 0.74 -7.48
CA ASP A 205 17.41 1.31 -8.80
C ASP A 205 18.25 0.62 -9.88
N LYS A 206 19.57 0.53 -9.68
CA LYS A 206 20.49 -0.04 -10.68
C LYS A 206 20.25 -1.53 -10.94
N LEU A 207 19.97 -2.31 -9.90
CA LEU A 207 19.80 -3.76 -10.01
C LEU A 207 18.42 -4.14 -10.56
N ILE A 208 17.38 -3.38 -10.21
CA ILE A 208 15.99 -3.78 -10.46
C ILE A 208 15.31 -2.79 -11.40
N TYR A 209 15.15 -1.54 -10.99
CA TYR A 209 14.31 -0.59 -11.72
C TYR A 209 14.91 -0.20 -13.08
N THR A 210 16.22 0.03 -13.18
CA THR A 210 16.92 0.25 -14.46
C THR A 210 16.66 -0.88 -15.44
N ARG A 211 16.74 -2.13 -14.97
CA ARG A 211 16.55 -3.32 -15.83
C ARG A 211 15.11 -3.43 -16.31
N LEU A 212 14.14 -3.12 -15.47
CA LEU A 212 12.72 -3.10 -15.84
C LEU A 212 12.39 -1.95 -16.81
N ARG A 213 12.94 -0.75 -16.57
CA ARG A 213 12.79 0.41 -17.49
C ARG A 213 13.32 0.11 -18.89
N ARG A 214 14.49 -0.56 -18.99
CA ARG A 214 15.05 -0.99 -20.28
C ARG A 214 14.17 -2.00 -21.03
N LYS A 215 13.31 -2.72 -20.31
CA LYS A 215 12.31 -3.62 -20.91
C LYS A 215 10.96 -2.93 -21.19
N MET A 216 10.89 -1.60 -21.07
CA MET A 216 9.66 -0.81 -21.21
C MET A 216 8.52 -1.32 -20.31
N ALA A 217 8.87 -1.75 -19.09
CA ALA A 217 7.88 -2.20 -18.13
C ALA A 217 6.93 -1.05 -17.77
N SER A 218 5.63 -1.36 -17.64
CA SER A 218 4.64 -0.38 -17.24
C SER A 218 4.87 0.14 -15.80
N PRO A 219 4.40 1.34 -15.45
CA PRO A 219 4.50 1.87 -14.09
C PRO A 219 3.97 0.90 -13.02
N GLN A 220 2.90 0.17 -13.33
CA GLN A 220 2.33 -0.85 -12.45
C GLN A 220 3.33 -1.97 -12.13
N VAL A 221 4.07 -2.45 -13.14
CA VAL A 221 5.12 -3.47 -12.93
C VAL A 221 6.24 -2.91 -12.05
N MET A 222 6.60 -1.63 -12.21
CA MET A 222 7.58 -0.98 -11.34
C MET A 222 7.11 -0.86 -9.89
N MET A 223 5.83 -0.51 -9.68
CA MET A 223 5.22 -0.49 -8.34
C MET A 223 5.26 -1.86 -7.68
N ILE A 224 4.89 -2.91 -8.42
CA ILE A 224 4.92 -4.30 -7.93
C ILE A 224 6.36 -4.73 -7.60
N ALA A 225 7.34 -4.41 -8.45
CA ALA A 225 8.74 -4.70 -8.17
C ALA A 225 9.22 -3.99 -6.89
N SER A 226 8.76 -2.76 -6.64
CA SER A 226 9.10 -2.02 -5.41
C SER A 226 8.54 -2.65 -4.14
N LEU A 227 7.39 -3.32 -4.23
CA LEU A 227 6.83 -4.10 -3.13
C LEU A 227 7.68 -5.35 -2.85
N GLY A 228 8.18 -6.02 -3.89
CA GLY A 228 9.15 -7.11 -3.74
C GLY A 228 10.44 -6.63 -3.05
N VAL A 229 10.98 -5.47 -3.45
CA VAL A 229 12.12 -4.83 -2.78
C VAL A 229 11.82 -4.53 -1.31
N ALA A 230 10.64 -3.99 -1.01
CA ALA A 230 10.21 -3.70 0.35
C ALA A 230 10.21 -4.96 1.22
N MET A 231 9.68 -6.08 0.70
CA MET A 231 9.66 -7.36 1.41
C MET A 231 11.08 -7.88 1.69
N ILE A 232 11.99 -7.77 0.72
CA ILE A 232 13.40 -8.17 0.91
C ILE A 232 14.03 -7.34 2.02
N ILE A 233 13.94 -6.00 1.95
CA ILE A 233 14.54 -5.11 2.94
C ILE A 233 13.94 -5.39 4.32
N ARG A 234 12.61 -5.48 4.44
CA ARG A 234 11.95 -5.75 5.71
C ARG A 234 12.36 -7.09 6.30
N ALA A 235 12.41 -8.14 5.48
CA ALA A 235 12.81 -9.46 5.92
C ALA A 235 14.26 -9.47 6.43
N LEU A 236 15.18 -8.76 5.75
CA LEU A 236 16.56 -8.59 6.22
C LEU A 236 16.62 -7.87 7.56
N LEU A 237 15.81 -6.82 7.76
CA LEU A 237 15.70 -6.13 9.04
C LEU A 237 15.17 -7.05 10.15
N TYR A 238 14.13 -7.85 9.88
CA TYR A 238 13.63 -8.83 10.83
C TYR A 238 14.64 -9.91 11.19
N MET A 239 15.37 -10.44 10.21
CA MET A 239 16.38 -11.45 10.49
C MET A 239 17.52 -10.84 11.33
N ARG A 240 17.99 -9.62 11.02
CA ARG A 240 19.09 -8.99 11.76
C ARG A 240 18.72 -8.44 13.13
N PHE A 241 17.51 -7.92 13.30
CA PHE A 241 17.09 -7.19 14.51
C PHE A 241 15.93 -7.85 15.27
N SER A 242 15.39 -8.97 14.79
CA SER A 242 14.20 -9.61 15.38
C SER A 242 12.94 -8.73 15.31
N ALA A 243 11.84 -9.25 15.87
CA ALA A 243 10.57 -8.51 16.03
C ALA A 243 10.54 -7.64 17.30
N ARG A 244 11.65 -7.60 18.05
CA ARG A 244 11.77 -6.80 19.27
C ARG A 244 11.77 -5.31 18.93
N THR A 245 11.28 -4.52 19.88
CA THR A 245 11.28 -3.07 19.77
C THR A 245 12.54 -2.48 20.40
N PHE A 246 13.23 -1.63 19.66
CA PHE A 246 14.41 -0.92 20.14
C PHE A 246 14.26 0.56 19.95
N ARG A 247 14.72 1.35 20.92
CA ARG A 247 14.70 2.81 20.81
C ARG A 247 16.12 3.33 20.72
N PHE A 248 16.36 4.21 19.75
CA PHE A 248 17.62 4.91 19.63
C PHE A 248 17.70 6.00 20.70
N VAL A 249 18.85 6.07 21.36
CA VAL A 249 19.10 6.96 22.49
C VAL A 249 20.46 7.58 22.22
N PRO A 250 20.51 8.79 21.63
CA PRO A 250 21.76 9.41 21.26
C PRO A 250 22.70 9.64 22.45
N ASP A 251 22.12 9.91 23.62
CA ASP A 251 22.81 10.06 24.87
C ASP A 251 21.83 9.81 26.04
N ARG A 252 22.34 9.43 27.23
CA ARG A 252 21.50 9.06 28.38
C ARG A 252 20.59 10.19 28.84
N ASP A 253 21.01 11.43 28.71
CA ASP A 253 20.24 12.60 29.15
C ASP A 253 19.02 12.87 28.27
N TRP A 254 18.99 12.35 27.05
CA TRP A 254 17.81 12.41 26.19
C TRP A 254 16.60 11.63 26.72
N LYS A 255 16.82 10.73 27.69
CA LYS A 255 15.75 9.98 28.37
C LYS A 255 15.21 10.67 29.61
N LEU A 256 15.83 11.76 30.06
CA LEU A 256 15.40 12.44 31.28
C LEU A 256 14.03 13.08 31.08
N ALA A 257 13.20 13.02 32.12
CA ALA A 257 11.93 13.71 32.15
C ALA A 257 12.11 15.25 32.07
N THR A 258 13.29 15.75 32.45
CA THR A 258 13.70 17.17 32.33
C THR A 258 14.11 17.57 30.92
N SER A 259 14.41 16.62 30.02
CA SER A 259 14.87 16.87 28.64
C SER A 259 13.73 17.23 27.70
N ARG A 260 13.00 18.27 28.07
CA ARG A 260 11.83 18.81 27.39
C ARG A 260 11.72 20.29 27.69
N PHE A 261 11.20 21.07 26.74
CA PHE A 261 10.74 22.42 27.07
C PHE A 261 9.27 22.37 27.46
N GLU A 262 8.94 23.11 28.51
CA GLU A 262 7.58 23.21 29.03
C GLU A 262 6.88 24.41 28.42
N ILE A 263 5.67 24.17 27.91
CA ILE A 263 4.88 25.19 27.23
C ILE A 263 3.62 25.41 28.04
N PRO A 264 3.38 26.64 28.51
CA PRO A 264 2.11 27.01 29.10
C PRO A 264 0.99 26.64 28.12
N THR A 265 -0.01 25.92 28.60
CA THR A 265 -1.10 25.46 27.76
C THR A 265 -2.42 25.60 28.46
N GLU A 266 -3.44 25.87 27.66
CA GLU A 266 -4.82 25.82 28.06
C GLU A 266 -5.41 24.48 27.61
N ARG A 267 -6.40 23.97 28.36
CA ARG A 267 -7.25 22.87 27.92
C ARG A 267 -8.54 23.47 27.37
N LEU A 268 -8.75 23.27 26.07
CA LEU A 268 -10.02 23.50 25.43
C LEU A 268 -10.91 22.26 25.63
N GLN A 269 -11.94 22.40 26.45
CA GLN A 269 -12.93 21.36 26.66
C GLN A 269 -14.13 21.63 25.76
N LEU A 270 -14.44 20.67 24.87
CA LEU A 270 -15.67 20.69 24.10
C LEU A 270 -16.65 19.70 24.70
N HIS A 271 -17.78 20.19 25.18
CA HIS A 271 -18.88 19.38 25.69
C HIS A 271 -19.87 19.18 24.55
N LEU A 272 -20.00 17.94 24.07
CA LEU A 272 -20.93 17.58 23.00
C LEU A 272 -22.10 16.76 23.54
N GLY A 273 -23.23 16.82 22.85
CA GLY A 273 -24.42 16.01 23.13
C GLY A 273 -25.40 16.65 24.12
N ASP A 274 -25.96 15.82 25.01
CA ASP A 274 -26.95 16.26 26.01
C ASP A 274 -26.27 16.95 27.19
N ARG A 275 -26.16 18.28 27.09
CA ARG A 275 -25.42 19.13 28.04
C ARG A 275 -26.32 19.59 29.17
N VAL A 276 -26.03 19.14 30.40
CA VAL A 276 -26.66 19.68 31.62
C VAL A 276 -25.79 20.82 32.16
N GLU A 277 -26.25 22.06 31.98
CA GLU A 277 -25.64 23.29 32.54
C GLU A 277 -24.16 23.57 32.16
N GLN A 278 -23.64 22.91 31.11
CA GLN A 278 -22.28 23.13 30.63
C GLN A 278 -22.25 23.85 29.26
N PRO A 279 -21.36 24.83 29.05
CA PRO A 279 -21.19 25.48 27.76
C PRO A 279 -20.56 24.51 26.73
N LEU A 280 -20.87 24.73 25.43
CA LEU A 280 -20.29 23.95 24.32
C LEU A 280 -18.76 23.93 24.37
N MET A 281 -18.17 25.06 24.75
CA MET A 281 -16.74 25.27 24.79
C MET A 281 -16.37 25.93 26.12
N GLN A 282 -15.44 25.32 26.84
CA GLN A 282 -14.88 25.86 28.07
C GLN A 282 -13.35 25.83 27.97
N LEU A 283 -12.73 26.97 28.25
CA LEU A 283 -11.28 27.05 28.44
C LEU A 283 -11.00 26.83 29.93
N ALA A 284 -10.31 25.73 30.23
CA ALA A 284 -9.84 25.46 31.58
C ALA A 284 -8.43 26.05 31.74
N GLU A 285 -8.34 27.09 32.56
CA GLU A 285 -7.08 27.67 33.03
C GLU A 285 -6.49 26.74 34.11
N ASN A 286 -5.21 26.39 33.99
CA ASN A 286 -4.44 25.48 34.86
C ASN A 286 -4.44 24.00 34.48
N VAL A 287 -3.45 23.69 33.64
CA VAL A 287 -3.04 22.36 33.26
C VAL A 287 -1.54 22.31 33.38
N ASN A 288 -0.99 21.17 33.82
CA ASN A 288 0.45 20.94 33.80
C ASN A 288 1.02 21.36 32.43
N PRO A 289 2.06 22.20 32.40
CA PRO A 289 2.69 22.62 31.17
C PRO A 289 2.96 21.43 30.25
N TYR A 290 2.70 21.62 28.95
CA TYR A 290 2.98 20.55 27.99
C TYR A 290 4.48 20.45 27.75
N GLY A 291 5.07 19.36 28.21
CA GLY A 291 6.49 19.08 27.99
C GLY A 291 6.75 18.50 26.60
N PHE A 292 7.33 19.28 25.70
CA PHE A 292 7.77 18.81 24.39
C PHE A 292 9.24 18.40 24.43
N GLY A 293 9.49 17.08 24.36
CA GLY A 293 10.83 16.52 24.46
C GLY A 293 11.76 16.93 23.32
N TYR A 294 13.04 17.16 23.63
CA TYR A 294 14.05 17.57 22.64
C TYR A 294 14.21 16.56 21.49
N THR A 295 13.99 15.27 21.73
CA THR A 295 13.94 14.22 20.68
C THR A 295 12.91 14.54 19.59
N LYS A 296 11.70 14.97 19.99
CA LYS A 296 10.63 15.34 19.04
C LYS A 296 10.99 16.61 18.28
N SER A 297 11.62 17.57 18.95
CA SER A 297 12.09 18.83 18.34
C SER A 297 13.17 18.57 17.29
N ALA A 298 14.14 17.70 17.61
CA ALA A 298 15.21 17.33 16.69
C ALA A 298 14.66 16.68 15.41
N LEU A 299 13.66 15.80 15.53
CA LEU A 299 12.96 15.23 14.37
C LEU A 299 12.30 16.32 13.51
N VAL A 300 11.50 17.19 14.14
CA VAL A 300 10.79 18.27 13.42
C VAL A 300 11.80 19.18 12.70
N VAL A 301 12.74 19.78 13.44
CA VAL A 301 13.70 20.72 12.88
C VAL A 301 14.57 20.04 11.81
N GLY A 302 15.06 18.83 12.09
CA GLY A 302 15.90 18.07 11.17
C GLY A 302 15.18 17.77 9.86
N VAL A 303 13.95 17.24 9.88
CA VAL A 303 13.23 16.89 8.65
C VAL A 303 12.85 18.14 7.86
N PHE A 304 12.32 19.19 8.49
CA PHE A 304 11.99 20.42 7.77
C PHE A 304 13.23 21.10 7.19
N ALA A 305 14.37 21.09 7.91
CA ALA A 305 15.65 21.59 7.37
C ALA A 305 16.11 20.76 6.17
N ALA A 306 16.03 19.42 6.23
CA ALA A 306 16.37 18.55 5.11
C ALA A 306 15.48 18.81 3.88
N VAL A 307 14.18 19.06 4.08
CA VAL A 307 13.24 19.40 3.00
C VAL A 307 13.53 20.78 2.41
N VAL A 308 13.84 21.78 3.24
CA VAL A 308 14.27 23.10 2.76
C VAL A 308 15.55 22.99 1.94
N LEU A 309 16.53 22.20 2.40
CA LEU A 309 17.77 21.94 1.68
C LEU A 309 17.52 21.22 0.35
N LEU A 310 16.60 20.23 0.32
CA LEU A 310 16.17 19.60 -0.92
C LEU A 310 15.52 20.62 -1.87
N LEU A 311 14.65 21.51 -1.36
CA LEU A 311 14.01 22.53 -2.19
C LEU A 311 15.02 23.50 -2.79
N LEU A 312 16.02 23.93 -2.01
CA LEU A 312 17.13 24.74 -2.49
C LEU A 312 17.91 23.98 -3.57
N LEU A 313 18.22 22.71 -3.35
CA LEU A 313 18.89 21.85 -4.32
C LEU A 313 18.08 21.76 -5.62
N LEU A 314 16.77 21.53 -5.56
CA LEU A 314 15.92 21.36 -6.74
C LEU A 314 15.68 22.67 -7.53
N HIS A 315 15.63 23.81 -6.85
CA HIS A 315 15.35 25.10 -7.50
C HIS A 315 16.61 25.86 -7.93
N ARG A 316 17.71 25.74 -7.18
CA ARG A 316 18.92 26.55 -7.40
C ARG A 316 20.05 25.81 -8.14
N THR A 317 20.06 24.47 -8.18
CA THR A 317 21.19 23.73 -8.76
C THR A 317 20.96 23.25 -10.19
N ARG A 318 22.06 22.90 -10.88
CA ARG A 318 22.03 22.26 -12.22
C ARG A 318 21.33 20.89 -12.18
N LEU A 319 21.58 20.10 -11.13
CA LEU A 319 20.93 18.81 -10.93
C LEU A 319 19.40 18.99 -10.83
N GLY A 320 18.94 19.99 -10.08
CA GLY A 320 17.51 20.31 -9.99
C GLY A 320 16.86 20.73 -11.32
N ARG A 321 17.60 21.43 -12.20
CA ARG A 321 17.14 21.74 -13.56
C ARG A 321 17.04 20.48 -14.43
N GLN A 322 18.04 19.60 -14.38
CA GLN A 322 18.01 18.32 -15.10
C GLN A 322 16.87 17.42 -14.63
N MET A 323 16.64 17.31 -13.30
CA MET A 323 15.51 16.55 -12.75
C MET A 323 14.15 17.07 -13.22
N ARG A 324 13.98 18.40 -13.33
CA ARG A 324 12.75 18.98 -13.86
C ARG A 324 12.56 18.67 -15.34
N ALA A 325 13.61 18.81 -16.15
CA ALA A 325 13.56 18.45 -17.57
C ALA A 325 13.20 16.98 -17.78
N VAL A 326 13.83 16.06 -17.03
CA VAL A 326 13.53 14.62 -17.08
C VAL A 326 12.12 14.29 -16.59
N ALA A 327 11.64 14.98 -15.56
CA ALA A 327 10.28 14.80 -15.05
C ALA A 327 9.22 15.19 -16.10
N ASP A 328 9.44 16.30 -16.80
CA ASP A 328 8.53 16.81 -17.82
C ASP A 328 8.52 15.89 -19.04
N ASN A 329 9.68 15.63 -19.64
CA ASN A 329 9.81 14.69 -20.74
C ASN A 329 11.21 14.04 -20.77
N PRO A 330 11.35 12.76 -20.38
CA PRO A 330 12.65 12.08 -20.34
C PRO A 330 13.27 11.93 -21.73
N ASP A 331 12.47 11.73 -22.77
CA ASP A 331 12.97 11.53 -24.14
C ASP A 331 13.52 12.84 -24.72
N LEU A 332 12.82 13.96 -24.53
CA LEU A 332 13.34 15.29 -24.92
C LEU A 332 14.54 15.72 -24.07
N ALA A 333 14.58 15.34 -22.80
CA ALA A 333 15.75 15.59 -21.97
C ALA A 333 16.98 14.82 -22.49
N ALA A 334 16.79 13.58 -22.96
CA ALA A 334 17.85 12.77 -23.55
C ALA A 334 18.41 13.39 -24.83
N THR A 335 17.55 13.94 -25.71
CA THR A 335 18.01 14.62 -26.94
C THR A 335 18.76 15.92 -26.65
N ALA A 336 18.46 16.59 -25.53
CA ALA A 336 19.22 17.74 -25.02
C ALA A 336 20.55 17.36 -24.34
N GLY A 337 20.97 16.10 -24.40
CA GLY A 337 22.24 15.60 -23.83
C GLY A 337 22.18 15.29 -22.33
N ILE A 338 21.00 15.26 -21.71
CA ILE A 338 20.85 14.91 -20.28
C ILE A 338 20.85 13.39 -20.14
N HIS A 339 21.77 12.85 -19.32
CA HIS A 339 21.79 11.43 -19.00
C HIS A 339 20.65 11.04 -18.05
N VAL A 340 19.48 10.73 -18.61
CA VAL A 340 18.24 10.35 -17.89
C VAL A 340 18.48 9.30 -16.81
N GLU A 341 19.25 8.25 -17.11
CA GLU A 341 19.51 7.17 -16.16
C GLU A 341 20.31 7.63 -14.93
N ARG A 342 21.25 8.58 -15.09
CA ARG A 342 21.95 9.17 -13.94
C ARG A 342 21.00 10.00 -13.09
N VAL A 343 20.06 10.71 -13.72
CA VAL A 343 19.05 11.52 -13.03
C VAL A 343 18.06 10.63 -12.26
N HIS A 344 17.67 9.47 -12.82
CA HIS A 344 16.89 8.47 -12.09
C HIS A 344 17.64 7.93 -10.88
N GLY A 345 18.92 7.56 -11.04
CA GLY A 345 19.76 7.08 -9.94
C GLY A 345 20.00 8.12 -8.84
N THR A 346 20.27 9.38 -9.20
CA THR A 346 20.41 10.45 -8.20
C THR A 346 19.09 10.76 -7.49
N SER A 347 17.96 10.67 -8.21
CA SER A 347 16.63 10.76 -7.60
C SER A 347 16.40 9.65 -6.58
N ALA A 348 16.76 8.40 -6.91
CA ALA A 348 16.65 7.25 -6.01
C ALA A 348 17.55 7.40 -4.76
N PHE A 349 18.76 7.92 -4.94
CA PHE A 349 19.67 8.20 -3.83
C PHE A 349 19.10 9.28 -2.90
N LEU A 350 18.67 10.42 -3.45
CA LEU A 350 18.14 11.54 -2.66
C LEU A 350 16.84 11.17 -1.96
N SER A 351 15.95 10.42 -2.63
CA SER A 351 14.69 10.00 -2.02
C SER A 351 14.93 9.06 -0.84
N ALA A 352 15.67 7.95 -1.06
CA ALA A 352 15.97 6.98 -0.02
C ALA A 352 16.79 7.60 1.12
N GLY A 353 17.70 8.52 0.81
CA GLY A 353 18.49 9.26 1.78
C GLY A 353 17.64 10.11 2.73
N ILE A 354 16.71 10.92 2.20
CA ILE A 354 15.84 11.77 3.05
C ILE A 354 14.93 10.93 3.96
N SER A 355 14.39 9.82 3.44
CA SER A 355 13.59 8.92 4.27
C SER A 355 14.44 8.23 5.33
N GLY A 356 15.64 7.77 5.01
CA GLY A 356 16.58 7.21 5.99
C GLY A 356 16.98 8.20 7.08
N PHE A 357 17.29 9.44 6.69
CA PHE A 357 17.56 10.55 7.61
C PHE A 357 16.39 10.77 8.58
N GLY A 358 15.15 10.82 8.06
CA GLY A 358 13.95 10.92 8.89
C GLY A 358 13.79 9.74 9.84
N GLY A 359 14.14 8.53 9.39
CA GLY A 359 14.10 7.31 10.21
C GLY A 359 15.08 7.31 11.37
N ALA A 360 16.31 7.78 11.16
CA ALA A 360 17.31 7.92 12.24
C ALA A 360 16.83 8.88 13.33
N LEU A 361 16.24 10.01 12.95
CA LEU A 361 15.66 10.96 13.89
C LEU A 361 14.40 10.40 14.58
N LEU A 362 13.55 9.68 13.84
CA LEU A 362 12.33 9.09 14.38
C LEU A 362 12.62 7.98 15.40
N ALA A 363 13.70 7.23 15.21
CA ALA A 363 14.16 6.19 16.14
C ALA A 363 14.47 6.73 17.55
N ALA A 364 14.82 8.03 17.65
CA ALA A 364 15.02 8.68 18.95
C ALA A 364 13.70 8.91 19.71
N VAL A 365 12.59 9.02 18.97
CA VAL A 365 11.27 9.35 19.51
C VAL A 365 10.47 8.11 19.85
N LEU A 366 10.39 7.16 18.91
CA LEU A 366 9.55 5.96 19.03
C LEU A 366 10.39 4.69 19.11
N PRO A 367 9.96 3.67 19.87
CA PRO A 367 10.52 2.33 19.75
C PRO A 367 10.28 1.79 18.34
N ILE A 368 11.33 1.28 17.70
CA ILE A 368 11.34 0.80 16.32
C ILE A 368 11.25 -0.72 16.29
N ASN A 369 10.34 -1.23 15.47
CA ASN A 369 10.34 -2.60 14.98
C ASN A 369 10.25 -2.58 13.44
N PRO A 370 10.54 -3.69 12.73
CA PRO A 370 10.47 -3.71 11.26
C PRO A 370 9.03 -3.67 10.70
N GLU A 371 8.00 -3.68 11.54
CA GLU A 371 6.58 -3.58 11.17
C GLU A 371 6.12 -2.12 10.98
N LEU A 372 6.74 -1.17 11.70
CA LEU A 372 6.42 0.26 11.66
C LEU A 372 6.43 0.88 10.26
N GLY A 373 7.17 0.30 9.31
CA GLY A 373 7.31 0.80 7.95
C GLY A 373 5.96 0.96 7.26
N ILE A 374 5.08 -0.04 7.34
CA ILE A 374 3.73 0.04 6.71
C ILE A 374 2.85 1.06 7.41
N SER A 375 2.87 1.09 8.74
CA SER A 375 2.07 2.03 9.53
C SER A 375 2.41 3.49 9.21
N LEU A 376 3.63 3.77 8.74
CA LEU A 376 4.08 5.10 8.33
C LEU A 376 3.97 5.33 6.81
N LEU A 377 4.07 4.27 6.01
CA LEU A 377 3.91 4.33 4.56
C LEU A 377 2.51 4.79 4.16
N LEU A 378 1.49 4.24 4.82
CA LEU A 378 0.12 4.53 4.46
C LEU A 378 -0.20 6.03 4.69
N PRO A 379 0.01 6.65 5.87
CA PRO A 379 -0.31 8.07 6.06
C PRO A 379 0.54 8.98 5.17
N ALA A 380 1.77 8.57 4.85
CA ALA A 380 2.60 9.26 3.87
C ALA A 380 1.97 9.25 2.46
N PHE A 381 1.26 8.20 2.05
CA PHE A 381 0.47 8.26 0.83
C PHE A 381 -0.66 9.28 0.94
N ALA A 382 -1.39 9.34 2.06
CA ALA A 382 -2.43 10.36 2.24
C ALA A 382 -1.88 11.78 2.08
N VAL A 383 -0.67 12.04 2.60
CA VAL A 383 0.05 13.30 2.39
C VAL A 383 0.29 13.60 0.91
N ILE A 384 0.80 12.64 0.14
CA ILE A 384 1.12 12.84 -1.28
C ILE A 384 -0.13 13.03 -2.12
N VAL A 385 -1.17 12.23 -1.86
CA VAL A 385 -2.42 12.29 -2.60
C VAL A 385 -3.10 13.64 -2.35
N LEU A 386 -3.17 14.08 -1.10
CA LEU A 386 -3.70 15.39 -0.73
C LEU A 386 -2.84 16.54 -1.29
N GLY A 387 -1.53 16.41 -1.18
CA GLY A 387 -0.53 17.36 -1.65
C GLY A 387 -0.32 17.41 -3.17
N THR A 388 -1.03 16.57 -3.92
CA THR A 388 -0.84 16.31 -5.35
C THR A 388 0.51 15.68 -5.65
N ILE A 389 0.48 14.48 -6.24
CA ILE A 389 1.72 13.73 -6.56
C ILE A 389 2.66 14.57 -7.45
N GLY A 390 3.94 14.61 -7.05
CA GLY A 390 5.01 15.31 -7.77
C GLY A 390 5.22 16.77 -7.35
N SER A 391 4.40 17.29 -6.43
CA SER A 391 4.52 18.65 -5.88
C SER A 391 5.07 18.62 -4.45
N ILE A 392 6.37 18.93 -4.29
CA ILE A 392 6.99 19.00 -2.96
C ILE A 392 6.33 20.06 -2.05
N PRO A 393 6.03 21.30 -2.52
CA PRO A 393 5.32 22.27 -1.68
C PRO A 393 3.92 21.81 -1.28
N GLY A 394 3.21 21.13 -2.19
CA GLY A 394 1.90 20.57 -1.88
C GLY A 394 1.97 19.45 -0.83
N VAL A 395 3.01 18.62 -0.90
CA VAL A 395 3.29 17.55 0.07
C VAL A 395 3.62 18.11 1.46
N ILE A 396 4.31 19.25 1.56
CA ILE A 396 4.52 19.95 2.84
C ILE A 396 3.17 20.34 3.46
N MET A 397 2.29 20.97 2.68
CA MET A 397 0.95 21.33 3.16
C MET A 397 0.12 20.09 3.52
N GLY A 398 0.20 19.04 2.69
CA GLY A 398 -0.45 17.76 2.95
C GLY A 398 0.02 17.14 4.26
N ALA A 399 1.31 17.23 4.59
CA ALA A 399 1.88 16.72 5.82
C ALA A 399 1.36 17.48 7.04
N PHE A 400 1.25 18.81 6.97
CA PHE A 400 0.63 19.60 8.03
C PHE A 400 -0.83 19.22 8.26
N ILE A 401 -1.63 19.09 7.18
CA ILE A 401 -3.05 18.73 7.31
C ILE A 401 -3.20 17.32 7.88
N VAL A 402 -2.50 16.34 7.33
CA VAL A 402 -2.58 14.94 7.77
C VAL A 402 -2.03 14.77 9.19
N GLY A 403 -0.93 15.44 9.53
CA GLY A 403 -0.38 15.46 10.89
C GLY A 403 -1.35 16.09 11.89
N ALA A 404 -2.00 17.20 11.53
CA ALA A 404 -3.03 17.83 12.36
C ALA A 404 -4.25 16.91 12.55
N VAL A 405 -4.74 16.27 11.48
CA VAL A 405 -5.81 15.27 11.56
C VAL A 405 -5.42 14.16 12.54
N ARG A 406 -4.23 13.57 12.38
CA ARG A 406 -3.74 12.49 13.27
C ARG A 406 -3.66 12.92 14.74
N ALA A 407 -3.16 14.13 15.02
CA ALA A 407 -3.01 14.64 16.38
C ALA A 407 -4.35 15.01 17.03
N PHE A 408 -5.31 15.46 16.21
CA PHE A 408 -6.63 15.85 16.66
C PHE A 408 -7.56 14.65 16.87
N SER A 409 -7.36 13.57 16.11
CA SER A 409 -8.19 12.36 16.18
C SER A 409 -8.10 11.62 17.52
N ASP A 410 -6.93 11.55 18.15
CA ASP A 410 -6.77 10.84 19.43
C ASP A 410 -7.70 11.38 20.54
N PRO A 411 -7.62 12.66 20.96
CA PRO A 411 -8.48 13.18 22.02
C PRO A 411 -9.96 13.17 21.64
N LEU A 412 -10.28 13.38 20.35
CA LEU A 412 -11.64 13.28 19.83
C LEU A 412 -12.22 11.87 20.02
N LEU A 413 -11.47 10.85 19.60
CA LEU A 413 -11.92 9.45 19.65
C LEU A 413 -11.95 8.89 21.07
N VAL A 414 -11.06 9.34 21.96
CA VAL A 414 -11.13 8.97 23.38
C VAL A 414 -12.40 9.54 24.02
N GLY A 415 -12.66 10.84 23.85
CA GLY A 415 -13.82 11.48 24.47
C GLY A 415 -15.15 10.98 23.89
N ALA A 416 -15.27 10.93 22.56
CA ALA A 416 -16.47 10.43 21.89
C ALA A 416 -16.65 8.91 22.08
N GLY A 417 -15.55 8.14 22.02
CA GLY A 417 -15.57 6.70 22.24
C GLY A 417 -16.07 6.32 23.63
N ASN A 418 -15.59 6.98 24.67
CA ASN A 418 -16.06 6.75 26.04
C ASN A 418 -17.56 7.07 26.19
N ALA A 419 -18.05 8.15 25.58
CA ALA A 419 -19.48 8.47 25.58
C ALA A 419 -20.33 7.44 24.82
N LEU A 420 -19.76 6.75 23.82
CA LEU A 420 -20.44 5.75 22.99
C LEU A 420 -20.20 4.30 23.46
N ASP A 421 -19.73 4.09 24.69
CA ASP A 421 -19.33 2.77 25.25
C ASP A 421 -18.29 2.02 24.40
N ARG A 422 -17.42 2.78 23.71
CA ARG A 422 -16.36 2.30 22.82
C ARG A 422 -14.99 2.82 23.25
N PRO A 423 -14.44 2.33 24.38
CA PRO A 423 -13.14 2.81 24.88
C PRO A 423 -11.97 2.50 23.92
N THR A 424 -12.11 1.50 23.05
CA THR A 424 -11.11 1.14 22.03
C THR A 424 -11.18 1.99 20.76
N ALA A 425 -12.10 2.98 20.68
CA ALA A 425 -12.25 3.84 19.50
C ALA A 425 -11.00 4.68 19.18
N SER A 426 -10.15 4.94 20.17
CA SER A 426 -8.87 5.65 19.96
C SER A 426 -7.95 4.93 18.96
N GLY A 427 -8.09 3.61 18.78
CA GLY A 427 -7.34 2.84 17.77
C GLY A 427 -7.59 3.33 16.34
N PHE A 428 -8.75 3.94 16.05
CA PHE A 428 -9.03 4.50 14.73
C PHE A 428 -8.20 5.73 14.39
N SER A 429 -7.50 6.34 15.35
CA SER A 429 -6.69 7.54 15.08
C SER A 429 -5.58 7.29 14.07
N GLU A 430 -5.07 6.06 13.99
CA GLU A 430 -4.08 5.64 13.00
C GLU A 430 -4.63 5.68 11.56
N VAL A 431 -5.93 5.42 11.38
CA VAL A 431 -6.59 5.41 10.05
C VAL A 431 -7.39 6.66 9.72
N MET A 432 -7.56 7.58 10.68
CA MET A 432 -8.25 8.85 10.44
C MET A 432 -7.68 9.69 9.30
N PRO A 433 -6.34 9.77 9.09
CA PRO A 433 -5.76 10.38 7.88
C PRO A 433 -6.38 9.91 6.56
N PHE A 434 -6.73 8.63 6.43
CA PHE A 434 -7.27 8.06 5.20
C PHE A 434 -8.76 8.25 5.07
N ILE A 435 -9.51 8.08 6.17
CA ILE A 435 -10.96 8.35 6.17
C ILE A 435 -11.17 9.80 5.74
N PHE A 436 -10.37 10.70 6.31
CA PHE A 436 -10.33 12.11 5.96
C PHE A 436 -9.91 12.34 4.51
N LEU A 437 -8.83 11.68 4.05
CA LEU A 437 -8.38 11.76 2.66
C LEU A 437 -9.48 11.34 1.66
N ILE A 438 -10.14 10.20 1.90
CA ILE A 438 -11.21 9.70 1.03
C ILE A 438 -12.36 10.72 0.99
N GLY A 439 -12.75 11.27 2.14
CA GLY A 439 -13.73 12.35 2.23
C GLY A 439 -13.33 13.58 1.42
N VAL A 440 -12.07 14.04 1.55
CA VAL A 440 -11.57 15.21 0.80
C VAL A 440 -11.46 14.92 -0.71
N LEU A 441 -11.07 13.71 -1.12
CA LEU A 441 -10.96 13.35 -2.54
C LEU A 441 -12.31 13.16 -3.23
N LEU A 442 -13.32 12.68 -2.50
CA LEU A 442 -14.71 12.67 -2.96
C LEU A 442 -15.17 14.08 -3.35
N LEU A 443 -14.74 15.08 -2.58
CA LEU A 443 -15.04 16.49 -2.83
C LEU A 443 -14.12 17.11 -3.88
N THR A 444 -12.82 16.84 -3.80
CA THR A 444 -11.74 17.53 -4.53
C THR A 444 -10.75 16.51 -5.15
N PRO A 445 -11.11 15.86 -6.28
CA PRO A 445 -10.34 14.72 -6.82
C PRO A 445 -8.91 15.04 -7.26
N ARG A 446 -8.61 16.30 -7.58
CA ARG A 446 -7.26 16.74 -8.01
C ARG A 446 -6.31 17.01 -6.84
N GLY A 447 -6.78 16.86 -5.60
CA GLY A 447 -6.05 17.26 -4.40
C GLY A 447 -5.87 18.78 -4.28
N ILE A 448 -5.39 19.20 -3.11
CA ILE A 448 -5.27 20.61 -2.73
C ILE A 448 -4.05 21.25 -3.40
N GLY A 449 -2.97 20.48 -3.63
CA GLY A 449 -1.75 20.97 -4.28
C GLY A 449 -2.03 21.60 -5.65
N SER A 450 -2.93 21.01 -6.43
CA SER A 450 -3.36 21.56 -7.73
C SER A 450 -4.03 22.93 -7.61
N ALA A 451 -4.78 23.18 -6.53
CA ALA A 451 -5.44 24.45 -6.27
C ALA A 451 -4.41 25.52 -5.88
N ILE A 452 -3.43 25.17 -5.05
CA ILE A 452 -2.32 26.05 -4.66
C ILE A 452 -1.50 26.45 -5.89
N GLN A 453 -1.21 25.52 -6.79
CA GLN A 453 -0.47 25.82 -8.01
C GLN A 453 -1.23 26.82 -8.89
N ARG A 454 -2.54 26.64 -9.06
CA ARG A 454 -3.38 27.63 -9.77
C ARG A 454 -3.39 28.99 -9.08
N TRP A 455 -3.43 29.02 -7.75
CA TRP A 455 -3.38 30.28 -7.00
C TRP A 455 -2.07 31.03 -7.23
N ASN A 456 -0.94 30.33 -7.20
CA ASN A 456 0.37 30.93 -7.46
C ASN A 456 0.46 31.49 -8.89
N ILE A 457 0.00 30.72 -9.88
CA ILE A 457 -0.03 31.18 -11.28
C ILE A 457 -0.89 32.44 -11.43
N GLU A 458 -2.07 32.47 -10.81
CA GLU A 458 -2.97 33.63 -10.86
C GLU A 458 -2.38 34.84 -10.13
N ARG A 459 -1.72 34.63 -8.99
CA ARG A 459 -1.03 35.69 -8.25
C ARG A 459 0.12 36.29 -9.07
N ASP A 460 0.91 35.45 -9.73
CA ASP A 460 2.04 35.87 -10.56
C ASP A 460 1.55 36.54 -11.85
N ARG A 461 0.42 36.07 -12.41
CA ARG A 461 -0.27 36.72 -13.53
C ARG A 461 -0.75 38.12 -13.13
N LYS A 462 -1.39 38.27 -11.96
CA LYS A 462 -1.83 39.57 -11.46
C LYS A 462 -0.66 40.51 -11.18
N ARG A 463 0.44 40.02 -10.58
CA ARG A 463 1.66 40.81 -10.40
C ARG A 463 2.20 41.31 -11.73
N ARG A 464 2.29 40.44 -12.74
CA ARG A 464 2.70 40.84 -14.09
C ARG A 464 1.79 41.89 -14.71
N LEU A 465 0.47 41.75 -14.57
CA LEU A 465 -0.50 42.72 -15.07
C LEU A 465 -0.40 44.09 -14.36
N VAL A 466 -0.03 44.10 -13.08
CA VAL A 466 0.23 45.33 -12.31
C VAL A 466 1.55 45.97 -12.75
N ASP A 467 2.60 45.17 -12.95
CA ASP A 467 3.90 45.65 -13.42
C ASP A 467 3.85 46.17 -14.87
N THR A 468 2.99 45.62 -15.74
CA THR A 468 2.83 46.08 -17.13
C THR A 468 1.85 47.24 -17.30
N GLY A 469 1.15 47.70 -16.26
CA GLY A 469 0.24 48.86 -16.33
C GLY A 469 -0.95 48.72 -17.30
N GLU A 470 -1.13 47.58 -17.98
CA GLU A 470 -2.09 47.42 -19.05
C GLU A 470 -3.40 46.76 -18.58
N THR A 471 -4.44 47.59 -18.48
CA THR A 471 -5.81 47.14 -18.61
C THR A 471 -6.11 46.76 -20.07
N ARG A 472 -6.08 45.45 -20.34
CA ARG A 472 -6.66 44.72 -21.51
C ARG A 472 -6.15 45.10 -22.93
N THR A 473 -5.49 44.14 -23.58
CA THR A 473 -5.96 43.39 -24.78
C THR A 473 -5.01 42.20 -25.05
N PRO A 474 -5.44 41.11 -25.72
CA PRO A 474 -4.56 40.00 -26.06
C PRO A 474 -3.96 40.21 -27.45
N ILE A 475 -2.68 40.56 -27.55
CA ILE A 475 -1.97 40.56 -28.82
C ILE A 475 -0.64 39.80 -28.67
N ARG A 476 -0.66 38.62 -29.32
CA ARG A 476 0.27 38.13 -30.34
C ARG A 476 1.77 38.35 -30.13
N ASP A 477 2.48 37.23 -30.16
CA ASP A 477 3.92 37.09 -30.22
C ASP A 477 4.61 38.10 -31.15
N SER A 478 5.57 38.83 -30.59
CA SER A 478 6.75 39.29 -31.32
C SER A 478 7.99 39.07 -30.43
N PHE A 479 8.82 38.14 -30.89
CA PHE A 479 10.19 37.96 -30.44
C PHE A 479 10.99 39.20 -30.82
N ASP A 480 11.67 39.82 -29.86
CA ASP A 480 12.77 40.76 -30.11
C ASP A 480 14.06 40.18 -29.49
N PRO A 481 15.08 39.84 -30.29
CA PRO A 481 16.35 39.31 -29.83
C PRO A 481 17.38 40.44 -29.63
N SER A 482 17.11 41.46 -28.82
CA SER A 482 18.16 42.41 -28.45
C SER A 482 17.84 43.19 -27.17
N GLY A 483 18.49 42.83 -26.08
CA GLY A 483 18.28 43.49 -24.79
C GLY A 483 19.29 43.06 -23.74
N GLN A 484 20.58 43.30 -24.02
CA GLN A 484 21.63 43.26 -23.01
C GLN A 484 21.41 44.37 -21.95
N ARG A 485 21.80 44.03 -20.70
CA ARG A 485 22.04 44.84 -19.48
C ARG A 485 20.97 44.64 -18.40
N VAL A 486 21.26 44.42 -17.12
CA VAL A 486 22.49 44.36 -16.30
C VAL A 486 22.13 43.55 -15.04
N ILE A 487 22.92 42.52 -14.69
CA ILE A 487 23.03 42.04 -13.31
C ILE A 487 24.52 41.91 -13.02
N THR A 488 25.11 42.99 -12.51
CA THR A 488 26.40 42.96 -11.84
C THR A 488 26.14 43.15 -10.35
N ASN A 489 26.21 42.05 -9.60
CA ASN A 489 26.85 41.90 -8.30
C ASN A 489 26.32 40.66 -7.61
N LEU A 490 27.09 39.56 -7.65
CA LEU A 490 27.26 38.60 -6.54
C LEU A 490 28.34 37.57 -6.90
N ASN A 491 29.59 38.02 -7.08
CA ASN A 491 30.73 37.14 -7.40
C ASN A 491 31.57 36.72 -6.17
N TRP A 492 31.06 36.93 -4.96
CA TRP A 492 31.78 36.59 -3.72
C TRP A 492 31.51 35.15 -3.24
N TRP A 493 30.31 34.61 -3.48
CA TRP A 493 29.92 33.25 -3.08
C TRP A 493 30.48 32.15 -3.99
N GLY A 494 30.79 32.47 -5.26
CA GLY A 494 31.38 31.52 -6.20
C GLY A 494 32.80 31.12 -5.82
N GLN A 495 33.60 32.08 -5.34
CA GLN A 495 35.00 31.85 -4.94
C GLN A 495 35.11 31.06 -3.62
N LEU A 496 34.15 31.21 -2.71
CA LEU A 496 34.11 30.50 -1.42
C LEU A 496 33.76 29.00 -1.59
N LEU A 497 32.88 28.69 -2.56
CA LEU A 497 32.53 27.30 -2.89
C LEU A 497 33.67 26.58 -3.63
N GLU A 498 34.47 27.30 -4.43
CA GLU A 498 35.61 26.75 -5.16
C GLU A 498 36.84 26.52 -4.26
N GLN A 499 36.97 27.24 -3.14
CA GLN A 499 37.94 26.91 -2.09
C GLN A 499 37.55 25.68 -1.27
N SER A 500 36.24 25.47 -1.02
CA SER A 500 35.77 24.29 -0.27
C SER A 500 35.93 22.96 -1.03
N SER A 501 35.87 22.98 -2.37
CA SER A 501 36.07 21.78 -3.18
C SER A 501 37.54 21.33 -3.22
N ARG A 502 38.50 22.27 -3.19
CA ARG A 502 39.94 21.96 -3.08
C ARG A 502 40.34 21.42 -1.71
N ALA A 503 39.63 21.82 -0.64
CA ALA A 503 39.84 21.28 0.70
C ALA A 503 39.33 19.83 0.89
N LEU A 504 38.43 19.36 0.02
CA LEU A 504 37.82 18.01 0.09
C LEU A 504 38.59 16.94 -0.70
N GLU A 505 39.56 17.32 -1.53
CA GLU A 505 40.43 16.36 -2.25
C GLU A 505 41.34 15.53 -1.32
N PRO A 506 42.01 16.09 -0.29
CA PRO A 506 42.78 15.27 0.65
C PRO A 506 41.89 14.33 1.48
N VAL A 507 40.65 14.73 1.80
CA VAL A 507 39.69 13.88 2.53
C VAL A 507 39.21 12.70 1.65
N ARG A 508 38.96 12.92 0.36
CA ARG A 508 38.62 11.84 -0.59
C ARG A 508 39.77 10.85 -0.77
N ALA A 509 41.02 11.32 -0.75
CA ALA A 509 42.20 10.47 -0.85
C ALA A 509 42.45 9.66 0.44
N VAL A 510 42.16 10.22 1.61
CA VAL A 510 42.27 9.52 2.91
C VAL A 510 41.15 8.47 3.07
N ILE A 511 39.92 8.80 2.67
CA ILE A 511 38.80 7.85 2.70
C ILE A 511 39.02 6.70 1.71
N SER A 512 39.50 6.99 0.50
CA SER A 512 39.76 5.94 -0.51
C SER A 512 40.95 5.05 -0.14
N SER A 513 42.01 5.60 0.45
CA SER A 513 43.18 4.83 0.89
C SER A 513 42.95 4.02 2.16
N GLY A 514 42.20 4.57 3.14
CA GLY A 514 41.84 3.85 4.37
C GLY A 514 40.90 2.67 4.11
N ILE A 515 39.89 2.87 3.25
CA ILE A 515 38.94 1.81 2.87
C ILE A 515 39.59 0.78 1.95
N ALA A 516 40.47 1.20 1.02
CA ALA A 516 41.18 0.27 0.14
C ALA A 516 42.13 -0.65 0.91
N LYS A 517 42.84 -0.13 1.91
CA LYS A 517 43.79 -0.90 2.74
C LYS A 517 43.07 -1.98 3.56
N TYR A 518 41.92 -1.63 4.15
CA TYR A 518 41.05 -2.57 4.87
C TYR A 518 40.38 -3.61 3.94
N LEU A 519 39.97 -3.20 2.72
CA LEU A 519 39.38 -4.10 1.72
C LEU A 519 40.38 -5.08 1.11
N THR A 520 41.65 -4.69 0.98
CA THR A 520 42.71 -5.59 0.45
C THR A 520 43.08 -6.68 1.45
N GLU A 521 43.09 -6.37 2.74
CA GLU A 521 43.43 -7.32 3.81
C GLU A 521 42.33 -8.38 4.00
N TYR A 522 41.06 -8.01 3.78
CA TYR A 522 39.91 -8.93 3.87
C TYR A 522 39.54 -9.64 2.56
N ARG A 523 40.03 -9.18 1.40
CA ARG A 523 39.79 -9.84 0.10
C ARG A 523 40.27 -11.29 0.08
N GLY A 524 41.37 -11.60 0.76
CA GLY A 524 41.90 -12.96 0.90
C GLY A 524 40.98 -13.88 1.71
N ARG A 525 40.36 -13.36 2.78
CA ARG A 525 39.42 -14.13 3.62
C ARG A 525 38.05 -14.31 2.97
N ILE A 526 37.56 -13.31 2.25
CA ILE A 526 36.31 -13.39 1.46
C ILE A 526 36.48 -14.31 0.25
N ALA A 527 37.66 -14.37 -0.37
CA ALA A 527 37.95 -15.31 -1.45
C ALA A 527 37.93 -16.77 -0.96
N LEU A 528 38.47 -17.04 0.23
CA LEU A 528 38.42 -18.37 0.86
C LEU A 528 36.99 -18.78 1.26
N ALA A 529 36.16 -17.83 1.73
CA ALA A 529 34.74 -18.08 2.00
C ALA A 529 33.89 -18.24 0.73
N LYS A 530 34.33 -17.65 -0.40
CA LYS A 530 33.66 -17.81 -1.69
C LYS A 530 33.76 -19.25 -2.20
N ASP A 531 34.87 -19.92 -1.95
CA ASP A 531 35.07 -21.30 -2.37
C ASP A 531 34.35 -22.32 -1.44
N SER A 532 34.16 -22.00 -0.15
CA SER A 532 33.42 -22.87 0.77
C SER A 532 31.89 -22.69 0.71
N VAL A 533 31.38 -21.50 0.40
CA VAL A 533 29.94 -21.20 0.37
C VAL A 533 29.34 -21.21 -1.05
N PHE A 534 30.12 -20.87 -2.09
CA PHE A 534 29.67 -20.86 -3.49
C PHE A 534 30.24 -21.98 -4.37
N GLY A 535 30.94 -22.95 -3.78
CA GLY A 535 31.39 -24.17 -4.46
C GLY A 535 30.27 -25.03 -5.07
N PHE A 536 29.00 -24.72 -4.76
CA PHE A 536 27.83 -25.44 -5.29
C PHE A 536 27.20 -24.84 -6.56
N SER A 537 27.56 -23.61 -7.00
CA SER A 537 26.86 -22.95 -8.13
C SER A 537 27.67 -22.74 -9.41
N GLY A 538 29.00 -22.91 -9.38
CA GLY A 538 29.89 -22.53 -10.49
C GLY A 538 29.93 -23.52 -11.66
N GLY A 539 29.88 -24.83 -11.39
CA GLY A 539 29.97 -25.88 -12.41
C GLY A 539 28.63 -26.44 -12.90
N VAL A 540 27.57 -26.27 -12.12
CA VAL A 540 26.25 -26.89 -12.39
C VAL A 540 25.33 -25.96 -13.18
N THR A 541 25.51 -24.64 -13.11
CA THR A 541 24.56 -23.67 -13.71
C THR A 541 24.81 -23.38 -15.19
N THR A 542 26.02 -23.61 -15.70
CA THR A 542 26.35 -23.43 -17.12
C THR A 542 26.06 -24.70 -17.93
N ASP A 543 26.37 -25.89 -17.41
CA ASP A 543 26.08 -27.17 -18.09
C ASP A 543 24.57 -27.51 -18.08
N LEU A 544 23.82 -27.10 -17.05
CA LEU A 544 22.35 -27.23 -17.05
C LEU A 544 21.65 -26.27 -18.02
N ARG A 545 22.22 -25.09 -18.30
CA ARG A 545 21.62 -24.12 -19.23
C ARG A 545 21.70 -24.59 -20.69
N ASP A 546 22.79 -25.27 -21.06
CA ASP A 546 22.96 -25.83 -22.40
C ASP A 546 22.33 -27.22 -22.57
N ARG A 547 22.25 -28.03 -21.50
CA ARG A 547 21.51 -29.32 -21.55
C ARG A 547 19.99 -29.15 -21.45
N SER A 548 19.46 -28.19 -20.67
CA SER A 548 18.00 -27.96 -20.59
C SER A 548 17.43 -27.29 -21.84
N ALA A 549 18.25 -26.62 -22.66
CA ALA A 549 17.82 -25.99 -23.91
C ALA A 549 17.40 -27.01 -24.99
N LYS A 550 17.67 -28.31 -24.79
CA LYS A 550 17.28 -29.40 -25.72
C LYS A 550 16.06 -30.20 -25.27
N PHE A 551 15.56 -30.04 -24.05
CA PHE A 551 14.35 -30.74 -23.60
C PHE A 551 13.12 -29.84 -23.75
N LEU A 552 12.33 -30.13 -24.79
CA LEU A 552 10.99 -29.59 -25.06
C LEU A 552 10.89 -28.06 -25.14
N LYS A 553 11.07 -27.51 -26.35
CA LYS A 553 10.75 -26.12 -26.68
C LYS A 553 9.22 -25.94 -26.73
N ILE A 554 8.56 -26.02 -25.58
CA ILE A 554 7.11 -25.81 -25.45
C ILE A 554 6.84 -24.31 -25.58
N ASP A 555 6.15 -23.94 -26.64
CA ASP A 555 5.66 -22.57 -26.79
C ASP A 555 4.43 -22.34 -25.90
N ARG A 556 4.68 -21.84 -24.68
CA ARG A 556 3.68 -21.49 -23.68
C ARG A 556 2.75 -20.34 -24.07
N GLU A 557 3.03 -19.61 -25.16
CA GLU A 557 2.15 -18.55 -25.67
C GLU A 557 1.02 -19.13 -26.55
N THR A 558 1.13 -20.40 -26.95
CA THR A 558 0.06 -21.11 -27.65
C THR A 558 -0.93 -21.76 -26.68
N SER A 559 -2.20 -21.90 -27.10
CA SER A 559 -3.24 -22.53 -26.27
C SER A 559 -2.88 -23.97 -25.85
N ARG A 560 -2.36 -24.78 -26.80
CA ARG A 560 -1.92 -26.17 -26.54
C ARG A 560 -0.68 -26.20 -25.64
N GLY A 561 0.33 -25.38 -25.93
CA GLY A 561 1.55 -25.32 -25.11
C GLY A 561 1.30 -24.85 -23.68
N SER A 562 0.39 -23.90 -23.49
CA SER A 562 -0.03 -23.45 -22.16
C SER A 562 -0.71 -24.57 -21.35
N TRP A 563 -1.56 -25.40 -21.95
CA TRP A 563 -2.16 -26.56 -21.30
C TRP A 563 -1.14 -27.64 -20.93
N ILE A 564 -0.19 -27.92 -21.83
CA ILE A 564 0.89 -28.88 -21.56
C ILE A 564 1.77 -28.38 -20.41
N ALA A 565 2.18 -27.11 -20.44
CA ALA A 565 2.97 -26.51 -19.38
C ALA A 565 2.21 -26.51 -18.03
N PHE A 566 0.91 -26.20 -18.05
CA PHE A 566 0.06 -26.31 -16.86
C PHE A 566 0.04 -27.73 -16.30
N GLY A 567 -0.17 -28.74 -17.14
CA GLY A 567 -0.16 -30.15 -16.72
C GLY A 567 1.18 -30.58 -16.12
N ILE A 568 2.29 -30.21 -16.76
CA ILE A 568 3.65 -30.51 -16.25
C ILE A 568 3.86 -29.86 -14.88
N PHE A 569 3.59 -28.56 -14.75
CA PHE A 569 3.75 -27.87 -13.46
C PHE A 569 2.84 -28.45 -12.38
N LEU A 570 1.59 -28.76 -12.71
CA LEU A 570 0.65 -29.35 -11.77
C LEU A 570 1.14 -30.71 -11.27
N VAL A 571 1.62 -31.59 -12.16
CA VAL A 571 2.16 -32.91 -11.79
C VAL A 571 3.39 -32.76 -10.90
N ILE A 572 4.32 -31.85 -11.23
CA ILE A 572 5.51 -31.60 -10.40
C ILE A 572 5.09 -31.13 -9.00
N LEU A 573 4.15 -30.20 -8.90
CA LEU A 573 3.70 -29.67 -7.61
C LEU A 573 2.95 -30.72 -6.78
N ILE A 574 2.12 -31.56 -7.41
CA ILE A 574 1.47 -32.70 -6.75
C ILE A 574 2.51 -33.71 -6.26
N ALA A 575 3.53 -34.01 -7.07
CA ALA A 575 4.61 -34.91 -6.67
C ALA A 575 5.37 -34.36 -5.45
N ILE A 576 5.67 -33.06 -5.42
CA ILE A 576 6.28 -32.39 -4.26
C ILE A 576 5.39 -32.55 -3.03
N VAL A 577 4.08 -32.30 -3.12
CA VAL A 577 3.16 -32.48 -2.00
C VAL A 577 3.12 -33.92 -1.50
N TRP A 578 3.14 -34.89 -2.42
CA TRP A 578 3.11 -36.31 -2.07
C TRP A 578 4.37 -36.77 -1.35
N MET A 579 5.52 -36.18 -1.71
CA MET A 579 6.84 -36.43 -1.12
C MET A 579 7.04 -35.72 0.24
N LEU A 580 6.10 -34.88 0.68
CA LEU A 580 6.23 -34.22 1.98
C LEU A 580 6.23 -35.24 3.13
N PRO A 581 7.11 -35.06 4.12
CA PRO A 581 7.25 -35.98 5.25
C PRO A 581 6.02 -35.92 6.17
N SER A 582 5.57 -37.07 6.64
CA SER A 582 4.43 -37.22 7.56
C SER A 582 4.64 -38.42 8.48
N VAL A 583 4.21 -38.32 9.74
CA VAL A 583 4.40 -39.38 10.75
C VAL A 583 3.33 -40.47 10.62
N SER A 584 2.09 -40.10 10.30
CA SER A 584 0.95 -41.02 10.20
C SER A 584 0.07 -40.74 8.98
N THR A 585 -0.76 -41.71 8.59
CA THR A 585 -1.75 -41.54 7.51
C THR A 585 -2.73 -40.41 7.80
N LEU A 586 -3.17 -40.27 9.06
CA LEU A 586 -4.05 -39.17 9.50
C LEU A 586 -3.39 -37.80 9.35
N THR A 587 -2.14 -37.65 9.82
CA THR A 587 -1.40 -36.39 9.70
C THR A 587 -1.14 -36.05 8.23
N LYS A 588 -0.79 -37.03 7.40
CA LYS A 588 -0.63 -36.86 5.96
C LYS A 588 -1.92 -36.38 5.29
N THR A 589 -3.05 -37.03 5.61
CA THR A 589 -4.36 -36.65 5.08
C THR A 589 -4.76 -35.23 5.49
N MET A 590 -4.56 -34.86 6.77
CA MET A 590 -4.81 -33.50 7.25
C MET A 590 -3.93 -32.46 6.57
N GLN A 591 -2.65 -32.77 6.38
CA GLN A 591 -1.71 -31.89 5.67
C GLN A 591 -2.12 -31.68 4.22
N ILE A 592 -2.40 -32.75 3.48
CA ILE A 592 -2.83 -32.67 2.07
C ILE A 592 -4.16 -31.91 1.97
N ALA A 593 -5.14 -32.22 2.81
CA ALA A 593 -6.43 -31.53 2.82
C ALA A 593 -6.25 -30.03 3.10
N ARG A 594 -5.39 -29.65 4.05
CA ARG A 594 -5.07 -28.24 4.32
C ARG A 594 -4.43 -27.54 3.13
N ILE A 595 -3.46 -28.20 2.48
CA ILE A 595 -2.77 -27.66 1.30
C ILE A 595 -3.81 -27.45 0.19
N VAL A 596 -4.62 -28.46 -0.13
CA VAL A 596 -5.65 -28.37 -1.18
C VAL A 596 -6.65 -27.26 -0.90
N ALA A 597 -7.10 -27.12 0.35
CA ALA A 597 -7.98 -26.03 0.76
C ALA A 597 -7.32 -24.65 0.57
N LEU A 598 -6.07 -24.49 1.03
CA LEU A 598 -5.32 -23.24 0.87
C LEU A 598 -5.03 -22.91 -0.59
N VAL A 599 -4.67 -23.90 -1.43
CA VAL A 599 -4.46 -23.69 -2.88
C VAL A 599 -5.73 -23.20 -3.54
N SER A 600 -6.89 -23.74 -3.15
CA SER A 600 -8.19 -23.31 -3.66
C SER A 600 -8.55 -21.90 -3.19
N ILE A 601 -8.34 -21.58 -1.91
CA ILE A 601 -8.58 -20.25 -1.33
C ILE A 601 -7.67 -19.20 -1.99
N PHE A 602 -6.36 -19.44 -2.05
CA PHE A 602 -5.41 -18.53 -2.72
C PHE A 602 -5.67 -18.45 -4.22
N GLY A 603 -6.10 -19.55 -4.87
CA GLY A 603 -6.51 -19.58 -6.27
C GLY A 603 -7.69 -18.65 -6.55
N LEU A 604 -8.72 -18.66 -5.68
CA LEU A 604 -9.86 -17.74 -5.76
C LEU A 604 -9.43 -16.27 -5.53
N MET A 605 -8.57 -16.02 -4.55
CA MET A 605 -8.00 -14.67 -4.33
C MET A 605 -7.20 -14.19 -5.55
N SER A 606 -6.41 -15.09 -6.15
CA SER A 606 -5.65 -14.81 -7.37
C SER A 606 -6.56 -14.62 -8.59
N PHE A 607 -7.68 -15.34 -8.72
CA PHE A 607 -8.69 -15.08 -9.75
C PHE A 607 -9.32 -13.69 -9.60
N SER A 608 -9.64 -13.28 -8.37
CA SER A 608 -10.11 -11.92 -8.07
C SER A 608 -9.09 -10.86 -8.51
N LEU A 609 -7.82 -11.01 -8.12
CA LEU A 609 -6.75 -10.11 -8.57
C LEU A 609 -6.54 -10.16 -10.09
N ASN A 610 -6.68 -11.34 -10.70
CA ASN A 610 -6.52 -11.50 -12.15
C ASN A 610 -7.62 -10.75 -12.91
N LEU A 611 -8.84 -10.71 -12.38
CA LEU A 611 -9.93 -9.95 -12.97
C LEU A 611 -9.69 -8.44 -12.90
N HIS A 612 -9.26 -7.93 -11.74
CA HIS A 612 -9.01 -6.49 -11.53
C HIS A 612 -7.73 -5.99 -12.21
N THR A 613 -6.61 -6.64 -11.91
CA THR A 613 -5.29 -6.19 -12.34
C THR A 613 -4.88 -6.85 -13.66
N GLY A 614 -5.09 -8.16 -13.78
CA GLY A 614 -4.70 -8.90 -14.97
C GLY A 614 -5.49 -8.47 -16.20
N LEU A 615 -6.82 -8.42 -16.11
CA LEU A 615 -7.72 -8.26 -17.25
C LEU A 615 -8.22 -6.83 -17.47
N THR A 616 -8.53 -6.08 -16.41
CA THR A 616 -8.97 -4.68 -16.53
C THR A 616 -7.85 -3.64 -16.39
N GLY A 617 -6.65 -4.03 -15.94
CA GLY A 617 -5.54 -3.10 -15.74
C GLY A 617 -5.65 -2.21 -14.50
N MET A 618 -6.58 -2.50 -13.59
CA MET A 618 -6.72 -1.79 -12.31
C MET A 618 -5.87 -2.46 -11.24
N THR A 619 -4.81 -1.78 -10.80
CA THR A 619 -3.91 -2.32 -9.77
C THR A 619 -4.59 -2.31 -8.40
N ASN A 620 -4.93 -3.48 -7.85
CA ASN A 620 -5.62 -3.62 -6.56
C ASN A 620 -4.69 -4.25 -5.52
N PHE A 621 -4.14 -3.46 -4.61
CA PHE A 621 -3.31 -3.97 -3.50
C PHE A 621 -4.14 -4.25 -2.23
N GLY A 622 -5.45 -4.07 -2.26
CA GLY A 622 -6.35 -4.30 -1.14
C GLY A 622 -7.31 -5.46 -1.34
N VAL A 623 -6.96 -6.51 -2.08
CA VAL A 623 -7.86 -7.68 -2.25
C VAL A 623 -8.31 -8.27 -0.91
N ILE A 624 -7.45 -8.19 0.11
CA ILE A 624 -7.74 -8.65 1.47
C ILE A 624 -8.90 -7.90 2.12
N PHE A 625 -9.21 -6.68 1.69
CA PHE A 625 -10.40 -5.96 2.15
C PHE A 625 -11.68 -6.74 1.81
N PHE A 626 -11.80 -7.21 0.57
CA PHE A 626 -12.96 -7.99 0.10
C PHE A 626 -12.99 -9.39 0.70
N VAL A 627 -11.83 -10.03 0.82
CA VAL A 627 -11.69 -11.30 1.57
C VAL A 627 -12.13 -11.11 3.02
N GLY A 628 -11.70 -10.02 3.66
CA GLY A 628 -12.02 -9.69 5.05
C GLY A 628 -13.51 -9.47 5.24
N ILE A 629 -14.18 -8.74 4.35
CA ILE A 629 -15.65 -8.61 4.36
C ILE A 629 -16.31 -9.99 4.31
N GLY A 630 -15.84 -10.89 3.44
CA GLY A 630 -16.34 -12.26 3.33
C GLY A 630 -16.19 -13.06 4.63
N ALA A 631 -14.99 -13.07 5.19
CA ALA A 631 -14.67 -13.79 6.43
C ALA A 631 -15.47 -13.24 7.62
N ILE A 632 -15.44 -11.92 7.83
CA ILE A 632 -16.09 -11.23 8.96
C ILE A 632 -17.60 -11.38 8.88
N ALA A 633 -18.22 -11.15 7.71
CA ALA A 633 -19.66 -11.24 7.55
C ALA A 633 -20.15 -12.67 7.78
N VAL A 634 -19.48 -13.69 7.23
CA VAL A 634 -19.83 -15.08 7.51
C VAL A 634 -19.64 -15.42 8.99
N GLY A 635 -18.49 -15.07 9.58
CA GLY A 635 -18.21 -15.36 10.98
C GLY A 635 -19.23 -14.76 11.96
N ILE A 636 -19.59 -13.49 11.78
CA ILE A 636 -20.57 -12.81 12.66
C ILE A 636 -21.98 -13.35 12.44
N LEU A 637 -22.40 -13.54 11.18
CA LEU A 637 -23.75 -13.99 10.86
C LEU A 637 -23.99 -15.42 11.35
N THR A 638 -23.00 -16.30 11.30
CA THR A 638 -23.15 -17.72 11.71
C THR A 638 -22.73 -18.01 13.15
N ALA A 639 -22.14 -17.04 13.85
CA ALA A 639 -21.89 -17.13 15.28
C ALA A 639 -23.22 -17.24 16.05
N PRO A 640 -23.29 -18.05 17.13
CA PRO A 640 -24.47 -18.16 17.97
C PRO A 640 -24.88 -16.82 18.59
N VAL A 641 -26.19 -16.62 18.78
CA VAL A 641 -26.77 -15.40 19.39
C VAL A 641 -26.26 -15.19 20.83
N GLU A 642 -26.02 -16.28 21.56
CA GLU A 642 -25.43 -16.29 22.90
C GLU A 642 -24.02 -15.66 22.94
N THR A 643 -23.33 -15.66 21.81
CA THR A 643 -21.95 -15.17 21.67
C THR A 643 -21.85 -13.91 20.81
N ASN A 644 -22.90 -13.07 20.82
CA ASN A 644 -23.04 -11.84 20.03
C ASN A 644 -23.07 -12.04 18.50
N GLY A 645 -23.44 -13.23 18.03
CA GLY A 645 -23.70 -13.49 16.61
C GLY A 645 -25.18 -13.43 16.22
N TYR A 646 -25.50 -13.79 14.98
CA TYR A 646 -26.90 -13.81 14.47
C TYR A 646 -27.50 -15.21 14.30
N GLY A 647 -26.71 -16.28 14.42
CA GLY A 647 -27.18 -17.67 14.33
C GLY A 647 -27.68 -18.11 12.94
N TRP A 648 -27.29 -17.42 11.87
CA TRP A 648 -27.72 -17.75 10.50
C TRP A 648 -27.05 -19.02 9.98
N ALA A 649 -27.71 -19.68 9.02
CA ALA A 649 -27.13 -20.80 8.33
C ALA A 649 -25.90 -20.36 7.50
N PRO A 650 -24.80 -21.15 7.46
CA PRO A 650 -23.57 -20.79 6.74
C PRO A 650 -23.76 -20.41 5.27
N TRP A 651 -24.68 -21.07 4.56
CA TRP A 651 -24.94 -20.78 3.15
C TRP A 651 -25.63 -19.42 2.94
N GLN A 652 -26.61 -19.10 3.78
CA GLN A 652 -27.30 -17.81 3.74
C GLN A 652 -26.33 -16.67 4.06
N ALA A 653 -25.52 -16.84 5.11
CA ALA A 653 -24.47 -15.90 5.47
C ALA A 653 -23.46 -15.69 4.33
N THR A 654 -23.07 -16.75 3.61
CA THR A 654 -22.14 -16.66 2.48
C THR A 654 -22.73 -15.85 1.32
N ILE A 655 -23.99 -16.11 0.94
CA ILE A 655 -24.66 -15.36 -0.15
C ILE A 655 -24.71 -13.86 0.18
N VAL A 656 -25.04 -13.54 1.44
CA VAL A 656 -25.11 -12.16 1.92
C VAL A 656 -23.72 -11.51 1.94
N ALA A 657 -22.70 -12.22 2.46
CA ALA A 657 -21.32 -11.74 2.48
C ALA A 657 -20.78 -11.44 1.06
N VAL A 658 -21.06 -12.32 0.10
CA VAL A 658 -20.70 -12.14 -1.31
C VAL A 658 -21.42 -10.94 -1.93
N SER A 659 -22.71 -10.78 -1.64
CA SER A 659 -23.52 -9.67 -2.15
C SER A 659 -23.04 -8.33 -1.59
N ILE A 660 -22.77 -8.26 -0.27
CA ILE A 660 -22.21 -7.07 0.38
C ILE A 660 -20.87 -6.71 -0.24
N SER A 661 -19.96 -7.67 -0.37
CA SER A 661 -18.65 -7.43 -0.97
C SER A 661 -18.74 -6.96 -2.43
N ALA A 662 -19.66 -7.53 -3.23
CA ALA A 662 -19.91 -7.09 -4.60
C ALA A 662 -20.41 -5.65 -4.68
N ILE A 663 -21.36 -5.28 -3.81
CA ILE A 663 -21.90 -3.90 -3.73
C ILE A 663 -20.80 -2.93 -3.31
N VAL A 664 -20.01 -3.27 -2.29
CA VAL A 664 -18.88 -2.46 -1.84
C VAL A 664 -17.84 -2.30 -2.96
N GLY A 665 -17.52 -3.38 -3.67
CA GLY A 665 -16.63 -3.35 -4.84
C GLY A 665 -17.16 -2.45 -5.95
N TRP A 666 -18.45 -2.53 -6.27
CA TRP A 666 -19.07 -1.65 -7.26
C TRP A 666 -19.00 -0.17 -6.86
N LEU A 667 -19.34 0.14 -5.59
CA LEU A 667 -19.34 1.50 -5.05
C LEU A 667 -17.95 2.13 -5.02
N LEU A 668 -16.90 1.33 -4.75
CA LEU A 668 -15.52 1.80 -4.64
C LEU A 668 -14.98 2.37 -5.96
N VAL A 669 -15.49 1.92 -7.11
CA VAL A 669 -15.05 2.45 -8.42
C VAL A 669 -15.48 3.90 -8.61
N TYR A 670 -16.62 4.34 -8.07
CA TYR A 670 -17.13 5.70 -8.28
C TYR A 670 -16.18 6.83 -7.79
N PRO A 671 -15.68 6.80 -6.53
CA PRO A 671 -14.68 7.79 -6.09
C PRO A 671 -13.36 7.67 -6.83
N THR A 672 -12.99 6.45 -7.21
CA THR A 672 -11.64 6.16 -7.68
C THR A 672 -11.48 6.31 -9.20
N SER A 673 -12.55 6.24 -9.97
CA SER A 673 -12.51 6.43 -11.43
C SER A 673 -12.09 7.83 -11.87
N LYS A 674 -12.19 8.82 -10.97
CA LYS A 674 -11.72 10.19 -11.21
C LYS A 674 -10.23 10.37 -10.90
N LEU A 675 -9.60 9.34 -10.33
CA LEU A 675 -8.22 9.34 -9.90
C LEU A 675 -7.37 8.51 -10.88
N ARG A 676 -6.10 8.88 -11.06
CA ARG A 676 -5.09 8.02 -11.71
C ARG A 676 -5.08 6.61 -11.10
N ILE A 677 -4.75 5.60 -11.90
CA ILE A 677 -4.75 4.17 -11.53
C ILE A 677 -3.95 3.92 -10.24
N ASP A 678 -2.86 4.63 -10.03
CA ASP A 678 -2.01 4.49 -8.84
C ASP A 678 -2.72 4.87 -7.53
N TYR A 679 -3.68 5.80 -7.58
CA TYR A 679 -4.47 6.17 -6.40
C TYR A 679 -5.46 5.07 -6.01
N PHE A 680 -6.03 4.36 -7.00
CA PHE A 680 -6.88 3.21 -6.72
C PHE A 680 -6.10 2.13 -5.95
N ALA A 681 -4.85 1.90 -6.33
CA ALA A 681 -3.96 0.98 -5.65
C ALA A 681 -3.70 1.37 -4.18
N ILE A 682 -3.50 2.67 -3.91
CA ILE A 682 -3.30 3.20 -2.55
C ILE A 682 -4.58 3.12 -1.70
N VAL A 683 -5.73 3.52 -2.27
CA VAL A 683 -7.02 3.52 -1.58
C VAL A 683 -7.41 2.11 -1.15
N THR A 684 -7.19 1.12 -2.01
CA THR A 684 -7.53 -0.28 -1.70
C THR A 684 -6.71 -0.84 -0.53
N ILE A 685 -5.40 -0.57 -0.44
CA ILE A 685 -4.60 -0.98 0.74
C ILE A 685 -5.14 -0.32 2.00
N SER A 686 -5.43 0.99 1.91
CA SER A 686 -5.91 1.77 3.04
C SER A 686 -7.24 1.23 3.57
N LEU A 687 -8.14 0.79 2.69
CA LEU A 687 -9.42 0.17 3.10
C LEU A 687 -9.22 -1.18 3.80
N GLY A 688 -8.25 -1.99 3.35
CA GLY A 688 -7.88 -3.22 4.05
C GLY A 688 -7.38 -2.94 5.47
N GLU A 689 -6.56 -1.91 5.63
CA GLU A 689 -6.05 -1.49 6.94
C GLU A 689 -7.15 -0.89 7.83
N MET A 690 -8.05 -0.08 7.27
CA MET A 690 -9.23 0.42 7.99
C MET A 690 -10.08 -0.74 8.52
N LEU A 691 -10.34 -1.76 7.70
CA LEU A 691 -11.14 -2.90 8.11
C LEU A 691 -10.40 -3.77 9.16
N ARG A 692 -9.08 -3.89 9.05
CA ARG A 692 -8.23 -4.54 10.07
C ARG A 692 -8.34 -3.84 11.42
N ILE A 693 -8.19 -2.51 11.44
CA ILE A 693 -8.32 -1.72 12.67
C ILE A 693 -9.76 -1.73 13.17
N ALA A 694 -10.76 -1.71 12.29
CA ALA A 694 -12.16 -1.84 12.68
C ALA A 694 -12.42 -3.17 13.41
N LEU A 695 -11.89 -4.29 12.91
CA LEU A 695 -12.01 -5.59 13.58
C LEU A 695 -11.33 -5.61 14.97
N GLN A 696 -10.32 -4.77 15.18
CA GLN A 696 -9.64 -4.63 16.47
C GLN A 696 -10.38 -3.68 17.42
N ALA A 697 -10.87 -2.55 16.91
CA ALA A 697 -11.37 -1.43 17.69
C ALA A 697 -12.89 -1.45 17.92
N GLU A 698 -13.70 -1.98 16.98
CA GLU A 698 -15.15 -1.94 17.04
C GLU A 698 -15.74 -3.18 17.75
N PRO A 699 -16.50 -2.99 18.85
CA PRO A 699 -17.10 -4.11 19.58
C PRO A 699 -18.12 -4.92 18.77
N ILE A 700 -18.85 -4.30 17.84
CA ILE A 700 -19.86 -4.96 16.98
C ILE A 700 -19.22 -6.03 16.08
N LEU A 701 -17.92 -5.91 15.80
CA LEU A 701 -17.19 -6.86 14.97
C LEU A 701 -16.57 -8.02 15.76
N ARG A 702 -16.99 -8.23 17.02
CA ARG A 702 -16.51 -9.31 17.90
C ARG A 702 -17.63 -10.31 18.19
N ALA A 703 -17.34 -11.59 18.02
CA ALA A 703 -18.28 -12.68 18.32
C ALA A 703 -17.56 -13.98 18.73
N GLY A 704 -18.22 -14.82 19.51
CA GLY A 704 -17.75 -16.18 19.86
C GLY A 704 -17.17 -16.37 21.27
N THR A 705 -16.25 -15.51 21.70
CA THR A 705 -15.59 -15.61 23.04
C THR A 705 -16.08 -14.52 23.99
N VAL A 706 -15.67 -14.60 25.27
CA VAL A 706 -16.00 -13.62 26.32
C VAL A 706 -15.79 -12.18 25.80
N THR A 707 -16.68 -11.26 26.19
CA THR A 707 -16.92 -9.91 25.63
C THR A 707 -15.70 -9.00 25.41
N SER A 708 -14.53 -9.34 25.95
CA SER A 708 -13.26 -8.61 25.78
C SER A 708 -12.31 -9.17 24.73
N ALA A 709 -12.54 -10.38 24.19
CA ALA A 709 -11.63 -11.01 23.24
C ALA A 709 -11.73 -10.39 21.84
N ILE A 710 -10.58 -10.12 21.22
CA ILE A 710 -10.51 -9.54 19.87
C ILE A 710 -10.74 -10.65 18.83
N GLY A 711 -11.57 -10.38 17.83
CA GLY A 711 -11.81 -11.28 16.70
C GLY A 711 -13.14 -12.03 16.78
N ILE A 712 -13.31 -12.98 15.87
CA ILE A 712 -14.54 -13.77 15.72
C ILE A 712 -14.20 -15.25 15.79
N SER A 713 -14.94 -16.03 16.57
CA SER A 713 -14.69 -17.46 16.83
C SER A 713 -16.00 -18.20 17.08
N HIS A 714 -15.94 -19.53 17.27
CA HIS A 714 -17.11 -20.37 17.62
C HIS A 714 -18.31 -20.26 16.68
N TYR A 715 -18.08 -19.98 15.40
CA TYR A 715 -19.13 -19.85 14.40
C TYR A 715 -19.43 -21.17 13.69
N SER A 716 -20.69 -21.32 13.25
CA SER A 716 -21.17 -22.56 12.63
C SER A 716 -20.47 -22.82 11.29
N ARG A 717 -20.10 -24.09 11.05
CA ARG A 717 -19.46 -24.56 9.81
C ARG A 717 -20.48 -25.25 8.90
N PRO A 718 -20.37 -25.10 7.56
CA PRO A 718 -21.36 -25.66 6.64
C PRO A 718 -21.34 -27.20 6.66
N LEU A 719 -22.53 -27.80 6.74
CA LEU A 719 -22.74 -29.24 6.66
C LEU A 719 -21.92 -30.08 7.66
N LEU A 720 -21.51 -29.50 8.80
CA LEU A 720 -20.73 -30.21 9.81
C LEU A 720 -21.49 -31.44 10.34
N GLY A 721 -22.75 -31.26 10.74
CA GLY A 721 -23.57 -32.38 11.24
C GLY A 721 -23.85 -33.45 10.18
N TRP A 722 -23.99 -33.07 8.90
CA TRP A 722 -24.13 -34.03 7.80
C TRP A 722 -22.84 -34.82 7.55
N TRP A 723 -21.68 -34.17 7.69
CA TRP A 723 -20.39 -34.86 7.56
C TRP A 723 -20.18 -35.88 8.68
N GLU A 724 -20.50 -35.48 9.91
CA GLU A 724 -20.36 -36.30 11.11
C GLU A 724 -21.42 -37.42 11.20
N SER A 725 -22.56 -37.32 10.48
CA SER A 725 -23.62 -38.33 10.51
C SER A 725 -23.35 -39.60 9.69
N GLY A 726 -22.17 -39.78 9.10
CA GLY A 726 -21.80 -40.99 8.34
C GLY A 726 -20.79 -40.82 7.20
N PRO A 727 -20.87 -39.78 6.33
CA PRO A 727 -19.92 -39.57 5.23
C PRO A 727 -18.45 -39.55 5.66
N ALA A 728 -18.17 -39.03 6.87
CA ALA A 728 -16.83 -39.04 7.45
C ALA A 728 -16.27 -40.46 7.61
N GLU A 729 -17.07 -41.43 8.03
CA GLU A 729 -16.62 -42.82 8.20
C GLU A 729 -16.27 -43.46 6.85
N THR A 730 -17.15 -43.28 5.86
CA THR A 730 -16.91 -43.79 4.49
C THR A 730 -15.63 -43.17 3.90
N ALA A 731 -15.46 -41.86 4.03
CA ALA A 731 -14.25 -41.19 3.55
C ALA A 731 -13.00 -41.65 4.31
N GLY A 732 -13.12 -41.92 5.62
CA GLY A 732 -12.04 -42.48 6.44
C GLY A 732 -11.57 -43.83 5.92
N ASN A 733 -12.51 -44.74 5.64
CA ASN A 733 -12.23 -46.07 5.10
C ASN A 733 -11.55 -46.00 3.73
N VAL A 734 -12.02 -45.11 2.82
CA VAL A 734 -11.41 -44.93 1.49
C VAL A 734 -9.98 -44.39 1.57
N LEU A 735 -9.71 -43.53 2.56
CA LEU A 735 -8.39 -42.94 2.78
C LEU A 735 -7.46 -43.82 3.63
N GLY A 736 -7.93 -44.98 4.10
CA GLY A 736 -7.18 -45.89 4.96
C GLY A 736 -6.88 -45.30 6.34
N LEU A 737 -7.86 -44.60 6.94
CA LEU A 737 -7.76 -44.03 8.28
C LEU A 737 -8.39 -44.97 9.32
N ASP A 738 -7.78 -45.04 10.51
CA ASP A 738 -8.30 -45.78 11.68
C ASP A 738 -9.41 -44.99 12.40
N GLY A 739 -10.36 -44.41 11.65
CA GLY A 739 -11.44 -43.58 12.18
C GLY A 739 -12.08 -42.67 11.13
N PRO A 740 -13.09 -41.86 11.53
CA PRO A 740 -13.77 -40.95 10.62
C PRO A 740 -12.82 -39.88 10.06
N ALA A 741 -12.96 -39.58 8.78
CA ALA A 741 -12.17 -38.55 8.11
C ALA A 741 -12.45 -37.17 8.74
N PRO A 742 -11.42 -36.39 9.05
CA PRO A 742 -11.59 -35.05 9.61
C PRO A 742 -12.40 -34.14 8.67
N TYR A 743 -13.19 -33.23 9.25
CA TYR A 743 -13.99 -32.24 8.50
C TYR A 743 -13.15 -31.42 7.50
N LEU A 744 -11.85 -31.26 7.75
CA LEU A 744 -10.92 -30.59 6.84
C LEU A 744 -10.89 -31.24 5.44
N VAL A 745 -11.08 -32.56 5.35
CA VAL A 745 -11.16 -33.29 4.07
C VAL A 745 -12.38 -32.84 3.27
N PHE A 746 -13.54 -32.75 3.92
CA PHE A 746 -14.75 -32.22 3.29
C PHE A 746 -14.57 -30.78 2.83
N LEU A 747 -13.98 -29.92 3.67
CA LEU A 747 -13.73 -28.54 3.31
C LEU A 747 -12.76 -28.42 2.11
N ALA A 748 -11.75 -29.29 2.04
CA ALA A 748 -10.84 -29.36 0.89
C ALA A 748 -11.59 -29.70 -0.40
N ILE A 749 -12.44 -30.73 -0.38
CA ILE A 749 -13.28 -31.12 -1.54
C ILE A 749 -14.20 -29.97 -1.95
N LEU A 750 -14.92 -29.38 -0.98
CA LEU A 750 -15.81 -28.25 -1.21
C LEU A 750 -15.06 -27.07 -1.84
N SER A 751 -13.88 -26.73 -1.33
CA SER A 751 -13.07 -25.62 -1.83
C SER A 751 -12.60 -25.83 -3.27
N VAL A 752 -12.24 -27.07 -3.66
CA VAL A 752 -11.86 -27.42 -5.03
C VAL A 752 -13.07 -27.31 -5.97
N ILE A 753 -14.24 -27.80 -5.53
CA ILE A 753 -15.48 -27.67 -6.31
C ILE A 753 -15.79 -26.18 -6.55
N VAL A 754 -15.70 -25.34 -5.52
CA VAL A 754 -15.91 -23.89 -5.64
C VAL A 754 -14.87 -23.26 -6.58
N LEU A 755 -13.59 -23.63 -6.47
CA LEU A 755 -12.53 -23.13 -7.35
C LEU A 755 -12.81 -23.47 -8.82
N LEU A 756 -13.16 -24.73 -9.11
CA LEU A 756 -13.45 -25.20 -10.47
C LEU A 756 -14.72 -24.55 -11.03
N ALA A 757 -15.77 -24.39 -10.20
CA ALA A 757 -16.99 -23.70 -10.59
C ALA A 757 -16.73 -22.23 -10.93
N VAL A 758 -15.96 -21.51 -10.11
CA VAL A 758 -15.58 -20.11 -10.36
C VAL A 758 -14.66 -20.01 -11.58
N TRP A 759 -13.72 -20.94 -11.78
CA TRP A 759 -12.91 -20.97 -12.99
C TRP A 759 -13.81 -21.11 -14.22
N TYR A 760 -14.66 -22.14 -14.28
CA TYR A 760 -15.55 -22.37 -15.41
C TYR A 760 -16.44 -21.16 -15.70
N PHE A 761 -16.99 -20.55 -14.65
CA PHE A 761 -17.78 -19.33 -14.75
C PHE A 761 -16.96 -18.17 -15.36
N LEU A 762 -15.75 -17.91 -14.84
CA LEU A 762 -14.88 -16.86 -15.35
C LEU A 762 -14.45 -17.12 -16.79
N ASP A 763 -14.12 -18.34 -17.18
CA ASP A 763 -13.74 -18.66 -18.57
C ASP A 763 -14.88 -18.34 -19.54
N THR A 764 -16.10 -18.71 -19.15
CA THR A 764 -17.33 -18.40 -19.90
C THR A 764 -17.54 -16.88 -20.00
N VAL A 765 -17.49 -16.15 -18.88
CA VAL A 765 -17.69 -14.69 -18.85
C VAL A 765 -16.60 -13.95 -19.61
N LEU A 766 -15.35 -14.40 -19.55
CA LEU A 766 -14.22 -13.74 -20.22
C LEU A 766 -14.10 -14.07 -21.71
N SER A 767 -14.67 -15.18 -22.15
CA SER A 767 -14.85 -15.46 -23.59
C SER A 767 -15.96 -14.62 -24.23
N SER A 768 -16.84 -14.03 -23.43
CA SER A 768 -17.95 -13.19 -23.90
C SER A 768 -17.45 -11.81 -24.42
N PRO A 769 -18.32 -11.03 -25.11
CA PRO A 769 -17.98 -9.66 -25.51
C PRO A 769 -17.50 -8.78 -24.37
N TRP A 770 -18.01 -8.98 -23.15
CA TRP A 770 -17.60 -8.22 -21.98
C TRP A 770 -16.11 -8.41 -21.67
N GLY A 771 -15.61 -9.64 -21.72
CA GLY A 771 -14.19 -9.94 -21.51
C GLY A 771 -13.26 -9.27 -22.52
N ARG A 772 -13.71 -9.12 -23.78
CA ARG A 772 -12.97 -8.38 -24.82
C ARG A 772 -12.90 -6.88 -24.53
N ILE A 773 -13.99 -6.29 -24.03
CA ILE A 773 -14.03 -4.89 -23.60
C ILE A 773 -13.10 -4.65 -22.42
N LEU A 774 -13.02 -5.59 -21.46
CA LEU A 774 -12.07 -5.44 -20.34
C LEU A 774 -10.62 -5.40 -20.83
N ARG A 775 -10.27 -6.27 -21.79
CA ARG A 775 -8.93 -6.27 -22.39
C ARG A 775 -8.66 -4.98 -23.16
N SER A 776 -9.62 -4.45 -23.93
CA SER A 776 -9.43 -3.16 -24.61
C SER A 776 -9.22 -2.01 -23.64
N ILE A 777 -9.97 -1.97 -22.53
CA ILE A 777 -9.79 -0.98 -21.46
C ILE A 777 -8.38 -1.08 -20.84
N ARG A 778 -7.86 -2.29 -20.65
CA ARG A 778 -6.52 -2.51 -20.10
C ARG A 778 -5.42 -2.02 -21.03
N GLU A 779 -5.55 -2.29 -22.34
CA GLU A 779 -4.55 -1.87 -23.33
C GLU A 779 -4.58 -0.37 -23.55
N ASP A 780 -5.76 0.21 -23.81
CA ASP A 780 -5.93 1.64 -23.99
C ASP A 780 -7.35 2.08 -23.57
N GLU A 781 -7.38 2.73 -22.41
CA GLU A 781 -8.60 3.29 -21.83
C GLU A 781 -9.23 4.34 -22.75
N GLU A 782 -8.44 5.25 -23.31
CA GLU A 782 -8.96 6.36 -24.13
C GLU A 782 -9.54 5.83 -25.44
N VAL A 783 -8.88 4.90 -26.11
CA VAL A 783 -9.38 4.28 -27.35
C VAL A 783 -10.69 3.54 -27.11
N SER A 784 -10.79 2.76 -26.03
CA SER A 784 -12.02 2.05 -25.68
C SER A 784 -13.19 3.02 -25.41
N GLN A 785 -12.89 4.22 -24.89
CA GLN A 785 -13.85 5.30 -24.67
C GLN A 785 -14.39 5.86 -25.99
N HIS A 786 -13.52 6.08 -26.99
CA HIS A 786 -13.90 6.58 -28.32
C HIS A 786 -14.79 5.59 -29.10
N HIS A 787 -14.64 4.28 -28.82
CA HIS A 787 -15.55 3.25 -29.34
C HIS A 787 -16.94 3.21 -28.66
N GLY A 788 -17.21 4.12 -27.71
CA GLY A 788 -18.51 4.25 -27.06
C GLY A 788 -18.71 3.37 -25.82
N HIS A 789 -17.67 2.68 -25.34
CA HIS A 789 -17.77 1.86 -24.14
C HIS A 789 -17.64 2.69 -22.85
N SER A 790 -18.57 2.50 -21.92
CA SER A 790 -18.54 3.17 -20.62
C SER A 790 -17.53 2.52 -19.68
N ILE A 791 -16.37 3.14 -19.50
CA ILE A 791 -15.25 2.53 -18.77
C ILE A 791 -15.55 2.37 -17.29
N LEU A 792 -16.18 3.37 -16.68
CA LEU A 792 -16.58 3.34 -15.28
C LEU A 792 -17.46 2.11 -15.00
N THR A 793 -18.47 1.85 -15.83
CA THR A 793 -19.39 0.72 -15.66
C THR A 793 -18.66 -0.62 -15.77
N HIS A 794 -17.79 -0.78 -16.76
CA HIS A 794 -17.05 -2.03 -16.95
C HIS A 794 -16.02 -2.27 -15.84
N LYS A 795 -15.32 -1.23 -15.40
CA LYS A 795 -14.44 -1.28 -14.22
C LYS A 795 -15.22 -1.60 -12.95
N ALA A 796 -16.38 -0.98 -12.73
CA ALA A 796 -17.25 -1.22 -11.57
C ALA A 796 -17.78 -2.65 -11.53
N LEU A 797 -18.24 -3.19 -12.66
CA LEU A 797 -18.69 -4.59 -12.76
C LEU A 797 -17.53 -5.57 -12.57
N SER A 798 -16.34 -5.26 -13.11
CA SER A 798 -15.14 -6.08 -12.91
C SER A 798 -14.74 -6.12 -11.43
N LEU A 799 -14.76 -4.97 -10.76
CA LEU A 799 -14.46 -4.88 -9.32
C LEU A 799 -15.52 -5.57 -8.46
N ALA A 800 -16.80 -5.43 -8.79
CA ALA A 800 -17.89 -6.09 -8.09
C ALA A 800 -17.77 -7.62 -8.18
N LEU A 801 -17.54 -8.16 -9.38
CA LEU A 801 -17.41 -9.59 -9.60
C LEU A 801 -16.16 -10.16 -8.91
N GLY A 802 -15.01 -9.48 -9.00
CA GLY A 802 -13.82 -9.97 -8.30
C GLY A 802 -13.92 -9.80 -6.79
N ALA A 803 -14.61 -8.78 -6.27
CA ALA A 803 -14.91 -8.63 -4.85
C ALA A 803 -15.82 -9.76 -4.32
N ALA A 804 -16.81 -10.18 -5.12
CA ALA A 804 -17.64 -11.35 -4.83
C ALA A 804 -16.81 -12.63 -4.70
N ILE A 805 -15.89 -12.88 -5.65
CA ILE A 805 -15.00 -14.05 -5.64
C ILE A 805 -14.03 -14.00 -4.45
N ALA A 806 -13.49 -12.81 -4.12
CA ALA A 806 -12.63 -12.63 -2.95
C ALA A 806 -13.39 -12.89 -1.64
N ALA A 807 -14.65 -12.48 -1.53
CA ALA A 807 -15.48 -12.77 -0.36
C ALA A 807 -15.77 -14.27 -0.21
N LEU A 808 -16.00 -15.00 -1.31
CA LEU A 808 -16.09 -16.47 -1.28
C LEU A 808 -14.80 -17.11 -0.73
N ALA A 809 -13.63 -16.62 -1.16
CA ALA A 809 -12.35 -17.07 -0.61
C ALA A 809 -12.23 -16.77 0.89
N GLY A 810 -12.73 -15.61 1.33
CA GLY A 810 -12.80 -15.23 2.75
C GLY A 810 -13.70 -16.13 3.59
N ALA A 811 -14.87 -16.51 3.07
CA ALA A 811 -15.77 -17.46 3.73
C ALA A 811 -15.11 -18.83 3.93
N LEU A 812 -14.47 -19.37 2.89
CA LEU A 812 -13.72 -20.62 2.96
C LEU A 812 -12.52 -20.52 3.93
N TRP A 813 -11.82 -19.38 3.94
CA TRP A 813 -10.72 -19.13 4.87
C TRP A 813 -11.20 -19.09 6.33
N ALA A 814 -12.35 -18.48 6.59
CA ALA A 814 -12.97 -18.47 7.91
C ALA A 814 -13.29 -19.90 8.38
N TRP A 815 -13.93 -20.72 7.53
CA TRP A 815 -14.24 -22.11 7.90
C TRP A 815 -12.99 -22.97 8.10
N LEU A 816 -11.92 -22.68 7.36
CA LEU A 816 -10.64 -23.38 7.49
C LEU A 816 -9.95 -23.10 8.83
N ASN A 817 -9.92 -21.83 9.25
CA ASN A 817 -9.15 -21.43 10.43
C ASN A 817 -9.96 -21.40 11.73
N THR A 818 -11.30 -21.49 11.65
CA THR A 818 -12.25 -21.52 12.80
C THR A 818 -12.19 -20.31 13.74
N SER A 819 -11.32 -19.35 13.47
CA SER A 819 -11.22 -18.06 14.15
C SER A 819 -10.67 -17.01 13.19
N ILE A 820 -11.11 -15.77 13.39
CA ILE A 820 -10.80 -14.62 12.54
C ILE A 820 -10.20 -13.54 13.43
N PHE A 821 -8.89 -13.34 13.34
CA PHE A 821 -8.15 -12.33 14.11
C PHE A 821 -7.57 -11.24 13.19
N PRO A 822 -7.52 -9.96 13.59
CA PRO A 822 -7.03 -8.87 12.74
C PRO A 822 -5.71 -9.13 11.99
N ASP A 823 -4.79 -9.92 12.56
CA ASP A 823 -3.51 -10.23 11.93
C ASP A 823 -3.63 -10.96 10.57
N PHE A 824 -4.73 -11.68 10.28
CA PHE A 824 -4.90 -12.31 8.96
C PHE A 824 -4.98 -11.26 7.83
N MET A 825 -5.45 -10.05 8.15
CA MET A 825 -5.56 -8.94 7.22
C MET A 825 -4.26 -8.15 7.04
N ASN A 826 -3.18 -8.54 7.73
CA ASN A 826 -1.88 -7.90 7.60
C ASN A 826 -1.39 -8.01 6.15
N PRO A 827 -1.20 -6.88 5.43
CA PRO A 827 -0.88 -6.90 3.98
C PRO A 827 0.36 -7.73 3.63
N VAL A 828 1.32 -7.80 4.56
CA VAL A 828 2.59 -8.53 4.41
C VAL A 828 2.37 -10.04 4.40
N ARG A 829 1.47 -10.51 5.26
CA ARG A 829 1.21 -11.94 5.48
C ARG A 829 0.19 -12.50 4.50
N SER A 830 -0.71 -11.67 3.96
CA SER A 830 -1.77 -12.13 3.06
C SER A 830 -1.68 -11.50 1.67
N THR A 831 -2.02 -10.22 1.51
CA THR A 831 -2.15 -9.60 0.17
C THR A 831 -0.90 -9.76 -0.70
N PHE A 832 0.29 -9.59 -0.12
CA PHE A 832 1.54 -9.68 -0.86
C PHE A 832 1.85 -11.11 -1.32
N LEU A 833 1.38 -12.12 -0.58
CA LEU A 833 1.45 -13.52 -1.00
C LEU A 833 0.52 -13.79 -2.19
N VAL A 834 -0.70 -13.23 -2.16
CA VAL A 834 -1.63 -13.34 -3.31
C VAL A 834 -1.05 -12.63 -4.53
N TRP A 835 -0.38 -11.50 -4.36
CA TRP A 835 0.35 -10.82 -5.43
C TRP A 835 1.52 -11.66 -5.96
N ALA A 836 2.30 -12.29 -5.08
CA ALA A 836 3.36 -13.21 -5.49
C ALA A 836 2.80 -14.35 -6.36
N ALA A 837 1.70 -14.98 -5.92
CA ALA A 837 0.99 -16.00 -6.67
C ALA A 837 0.52 -15.49 -8.04
N PHE A 838 -0.10 -14.30 -8.09
CA PHE A 838 -0.55 -13.67 -9.33
C PHE A 838 0.60 -13.40 -10.32
N ILE A 839 1.72 -12.85 -9.84
CA ILE A 839 2.87 -12.47 -10.68
C ILE A 839 3.58 -13.71 -11.21
N VAL A 840 3.85 -14.67 -10.33
CA VAL A 840 4.51 -15.93 -10.68
C VAL A 840 3.63 -16.73 -11.64
N GLY A 841 2.32 -16.80 -11.37
CA GLY A 841 1.35 -17.48 -12.21
C GLY A 841 1.27 -16.92 -13.64
N GLY A 842 1.24 -15.59 -13.77
CA GLY A 842 1.22 -14.87 -15.05
C GLY A 842 -0.09 -14.14 -15.32
N LYS A 843 0.03 -12.87 -15.73
CA LYS A 843 -1.11 -11.95 -15.85
C LYS A 843 -2.13 -12.44 -16.89
N ALA A 844 -3.41 -12.24 -16.59
CA ALA A 844 -4.55 -12.56 -17.45
C ALA A 844 -4.65 -14.04 -17.88
N ASN A 845 -4.11 -14.95 -17.08
CA ASN A 845 -4.24 -16.39 -17.31
C ASN A 845 -4.71 -17.12 -16.03
N ASN A 846 -5.94 -17.62 -16.03
CA ASN A 846 -6.52 -18.35 -14.89
C ASN A 846 -5.74 -19.64 -14.57
N ARG A 847 -5.20 -20.36 -15.58
CA ARG A 847 -4.36 -21.54 -15.34
C ARG A 847 -3.10 -21.18 -14.56
N GLY A 848 -2.49 -20.05 -14.94
CA GLY A 848 -1.37 -19.43 -14.24
C GLY A 848 -1.68 -19.16 -12.77
N MET A 849 -2.87 -18.60 -12.47
CA MET A 849 -3.26 -18.29 -11.09
C MET A 849 -3.28 -19.52 -10.17
N VAL A 850 -3.74 -20.66 -10.66
CA VAL A 850 -3.75 -21.91 -9.87
C VAL A 850 -2.33 -22.40 -9.59
N ILE A 851 -1.45 -22.40 -10.59
CA ILE A 851 -0.04 -22.78 -10.42
C ILE A 851 0.68 -21.82 -9.46
N GLY A 852 0.44 -20.51 -9.60
CA GLY A 852 0.98 -19.49 -8.72
C GLY A 852 0.51 -19.66 -7.27
N ALA A 853 -0.79 -19.86 -7.04
CA ALA A 853 -1.34 -20.13 -5.72
C ALA A 853 -0.75 -21.40 -5.11
N PHE A 854 -0.62 -22.46 -5.91
CA PHE A 854 -0.04 -23.72 -5.46
C PHE A 854 1.43 -23.55 -5.04
N LEU A 855 2.24 -22.87 -5.85
CA LEU A 855 3.65 -22.60 -5.51
C LEU A 855 3.79 -21.84 -4.19
N ILE A 856 2.99 -20.79 -3.98
CA ILE A 856 3.06 -19.99 -2.73
C ILE A 856 2.61 -20.80 -1.51
N VAL A 857 1.56 -21.62 -1.64
CA VAL A 857 1.08 -22.47 -0.53
C VAL A 857 2.08 -23.57 -0.20
N ILE A 858 2.73 -24.19 -1.19
CA ILE A 858 3.82 -25.17 -0.94
C ILE A 858 4.97 -24.49 -0.20
N VAL A 859 5.41 -23.31 -0.64
CA VAL A 859 6.49 -22.58 0.03
C VAL A 859 6.11 -22.31 1.50
N GLU A 860 4.89 -21.85 1.76
CA GLU A 860 4.41 -21.66 3.13
C GLU A 860 4.46 -22.95 3.96
N PHE A 861 4.00 -24.06 3.40
CA PHE A 861 4.01 -25.34 4.08
C PHE A 861 5.44 -25.84 4.37
N VAL A 862 6.33 -25.81 3.39
CA VAL A 862 7.73 -26.25 3.54
C VAL A 862 8.41 -25.48 4.67
N PHE A 863 8.24 -24.15 4.72
CA PHE A 863 8.81 -23.34 5.79
C PHE A 863 8.19 -23.65 7.16
N ASN A 864 6.88 -23.94 7.23
CA ASN A 864 6.26 -24.36 8.49
C ASN A 864 6.81 -25.71 8.97
N VAL A 865 7.07 -26.66 8.06
CA VAL A 865 7.72 -27.93 8.40
C VAL A 865 9.15 -27.66 8.88
N MET A 866 9.94 -26.85 8.18
CA MET A 866 11.31 -26.48 8.59
C MET A 866 11.36 -25.87 9.99
N VAL A 867 10.36 -25.06 10.37
CA VAL A 867 10.27 -24.50 11.74
C VAL A 867 10.09 -25.61 12.78
N VAL A 868 9.25 -26.61 12.50
CA VAL A 868 9.02 -27.74 13.41
C VAL A 868 10.25 -28.65 13.47
N SER A 869 10.89 -28.91 12.32
CA SER A 869 12.08 -29.77 12.20
C SER A 869 13.31 -29.25 12.96
N ARG A 870 13.31 -28.00 13.39
CA ARG A 870 14.37 -27.45 14.25
C ARG A 870 14.41 -28.13 15.63
N GLY A 871 13.27 -28.62 16.13
CA GLY A 871 13.14 -29.14 17.50
C GLY A 871 13.64 -30.57 17.72
N ASP A 872 13.86 -31.34 16.66
CA ASP A 872 14.21 -32.77 16.74
C ASP A 872 15.10 -33.17 15.55
N ALA A 873 16.19 -33.91 15.84
CA ALA A 873 17.21 -34.32 14.87
C ALA A 873 16.71 -35.37 13.87
N ASP A 874 15.70 -36.15 14.26
CA ASP A 874 15.14 -37.22 13.43
C ASP A 874 14.13 -36.69 12.39
N LEU A 875 13.73 -35.42 12.49
CA LEU A 875 12.78 -34.81 11.58
C LEU A 875 13.40 -34.42 10.24
N ALA A 876 12.65 -34.64 9.17
CA ALA A 876 13.03 -34.23 7.82
C ALA A 876 13.31 -32.72 7.74
N PHE A 877 14.33 -32.32 6.99
CA PHE A 877 14.88 -30.95 6.92
C PHE A 877 15.67 -30.47 8.15
N HIS A 878 15.84 -31.26 9.22
CA HIS A 878 16.64 -30.83 10.38
C HIS A 878 18.06 -30.38 9.99
N ASN A 879 18.79 -31.22 9.25
CA ASN A 879 20.15 -30.89 8.79
C ASN A 879 20.17 -29.61 7.94
N LEU A 880 19.22 -29.45 7.02
CA LEU A 880 19.10 -28.25 6.20
C LEU A 880 18.87 -27.00 7.05
N VAL A 881 17.99 -27.08 8.05
CA VAL A 881 17.70 -25.97 8.96
C VAL A 881 18.92 -25.64 9.82
N SER A 882 19.61 -26.67 10.34
CA SER A 882 20.86 -26.49 11.08
C SER A 882 21.94 -25.83 10.21
N ASP A 883 22.06 -26.21 8.94
CA ASP A 883 23.04 -25.61 8.03
C ASP A 883 22.68 -24.15 7.71
N ILE A 884 21.40 -23.83 7.56
CA ILE A 884 20.92 -22.45 7.41
C ILE A 884 21.21 -21.62 8.65
N ASP A 885 20.97 -22.16 9.85
CA ASP A 885 21.24 -21.47 11.11
C ASP A 885 22.75 -21.23 11.28
N ARG A 886 23.60 -22.21 11.00
CA ARG A 886 25.07 -22.04 11.00
C ARG A 886 25.55 -21.01 9.98
N ALA A 887 25.00 -21.05 8.76
CA ALA A 887 25.36 -20.08 7.72
C ALA A 887 24.98 -18.65 8.11
N PHE A 888 23.86 -18.49 8.80
CA PHE A 888 23.42 -17.20 9.29
C PHE A 888 24.22 -16.71 10.50
N GLU A 889 24.53 -17.59 11.43
CA GLU A 889 25.45 -17.31 12.53
C GLU A 889 26.79 -16.83 11.98
N TRP A 890 27.38 -17.58 11.05
CA TRP A 890 28.60 -17.19 10.34
C TRP A 890 28.47 -15.81 9.65
N LEU A 891 27.35 -15.56 8.95
CA LEU A 891 27.11 -14.27 8.31
C LEU A 891 27.04 -13.12 9.34
N LEU A 892 26.42 -13.34 10.50
CA LEU A 892 26.24 -12.30 11.51
C LEU A 892 27.48 -12.08 12.37
N VAL A 893 28.16 -13.14 12.77
CA VAL A 893 29.32 -13.09 13.67
C VAL A 893 30.59 -12.80 12.88
N ASP A 894 30.92 -13.59 11.86
CA ASP A 894 32.20 -13.47 11.16
C ASP A 894 32.22 -12.33 10.14
N ILE A 895 31.20 -12.24 9.28
CA ILE A 895 31.10 -11.13 8.31
C ILE A 895 30.54 -9.89 8.99
N GLY A 896 29.46 -10.05 9.75
CA GLY A 896 28.81 -8.95 10.43
C GLY A 896 29.70 -8.33 11.51
N GLY A 897 30.46 -9.10 12.29
CA GLY A 897 31.37 -8.57 13.31
C GLY A 897 32.44 -7.61 12.77
N LEU A 898 32.68 -7.59 11.45
CA LEU A 898 33.52 -6.58 10.80
C LEU A 898 32.87 -5.19 10.78
N ILE A 899 31.54 -5.14 10.73
CA ILE A 899 30.74 -3.93 10.57
C ILE A 899 30.10 -3.50 11.91
N TRP A 900 29.55 -4.46 12.64
CA TRP A 900 28.80 -4.25 13.89
C TRP A 900 29.65 -4.65 15.11
N SER A 901 29.34 -4.09 16.28
CA SER A 901 29.96 -4.47 17.56
C SER A 901 29.30 -5.72 18.17
N ASP A 902 30.00 -6.36 19.11
CA ASP A 902 29.47 -7.48 19.88
C ASP A 902 28.26 -7.07 20.73
N LEU A 903 28.22 -5.82 21.20
CA LEU A 903 27.07 -5.23 21.88
C LEU A 903 25.83 -5.23 20.96
N SER A 904 25.99 -4.90 19.68
CA SER A 904 24.88 -4.89 18.71
C SER A 904 24.30 -6.29 18.47
N ILE A 905 25.13 -7.34 18.55
CA ILE A 905 24.69 -8.73 18.39
C ILE A 905 24.00 -9.20 19.66
N SER A 906 24.65 -9.04 20.82
CA SER A 906 24.14 -9.50 22.12
C SER A 906 22.84 -8.79 22.56
N GLN A 907 22.62 -7.53 22.19
CA GLN A 907 21.36 -6.81 22.44
C GLN A 907 20.17 -7.41 21.69
N VAL A 908 20.41 -7.90 20.47
CA VAL A 908 19.37 -8.55 19.65
C VAL A 908 19.19 -10.01 20.05
N PHE A 909 20.30 -10.74 20.24
CA PHE A 909 20.36 -12.18 20.52
C PHE A 909 20.80 -12.47 21.96
N GLN A 910 19.96 -12.08 22.94
CA GLN A 910 20.29 -12.11 24.38
C GLN A 910 20.63 -13.50 24.97
N ARG A 911 20.27 -14.60 24.30
CA ARG A 911 20.55 -15.97 24.77
C ARG A 911 21.79 -16.59 24.13
N GLY A 912 22.53 -15.85 23.31
CA GLY A 912 23.67 -16.38 22.55
C GLY A 912 23.28 -17.26 21.36
N GLU A 913 22.06 -17.80 21.31
CA GLU A 913 21.54 -18.54 20.16
C GLU A 913 21.19 -17.60 18.99
N ILE A 914 22.07 -17.57 17.98
CA ILE A 914 21.87 -16.81 16.74
C ILE A 914 21.22 -17.73 15.70
N THR A 915 19.89 -17.79 15.72
CA THR A 915 19.13 -18.60 14.77
C THR A 915 18.36 -17.74 13.77
N VAL A 916 18.21 -18.23 12.54
CA VAL A 916 17.38 -17.56 11.54
C VAL A 916 15.93 -17.70 11.92
N GLN A 917 15.20 -16.60 11.88
CA GLN A 917 13.74 -16.67 11.93
C GLN A 917 13.20 -17.04 10.55
N LEU A 918 12.91 -18.33 10.35
CA LEU A 918 12.49 -18.91 9.07
C LEU A 918 11.24 -18.24 8.47
N THR A 919 10.33 -17.72 9.30
CA THR A 919 9.17 -16.93 8.86
C THR A 919 9.57 -15.71 8.04
N TYR A 920 10.68 -15.05 8.40
CA TYR A 920 11.18 -13.87 7.68
C TYR A 920 12.12 -14.25 6.53
N LEU A 921 12.84 -15.38 6.63
CA LEU A 921 13.53 -15.95 5.47
C LEU A 921 12.55 -16.28 4.34
N LYS A 922 11.38 -16.86 4.67
CA LYS A 922 10.25 -17.05 3.74
C LYS A 922 9.86 -15.73 3.07
N LEU A 923 9.68 -14.67 3.86
CA LEU A 923 9.30 -13.35 3.35
C LEU A 923 10.34 -12.78 2.37
N ALA A 924 11.64 -12.91 2.69
CA ALA A 924 12.73 -12.50 1.81
C ALA A 924 12.69 -13.26 0.49
N LEU A 925 12.54 -14.60 0.55
CA LEU A 925 12.48 -15.45 -0.63
C LEU A 925 11.33 -15.06 -1.55
N ILE A 926 10.16 -14.75 -0.98
CA ILE A 926 8.99 -14.34 -1.77
C ILE A 926 9.24 -13.00 -2.47
N GLY A 927 9.86 -12.04 -1.77
CA GLY A 927 10.30 -10.79 -2.39
C GLY A 927 11.30 -11.02 -3.54
N VAL A 928 12.27 -11.92 -3.35
CA VAL A 928 13.23 -12.31 -4.39
C VAL A 928 12.53 -12.98 -5.57
N VAL A 929 11.57 -13.87 -5.32
CA VAL A 929 10.79 -14.55 -6.36
C VAL A 929 9.99 -13.53 -7.18
N ILE A 930 9.31 -12.57 -6.54
CA ILE A 930 8.58 -11.50 -7.24
C ILE A 930 9.54 -10.72 -8.16
N VAL A 931 10.65 -10.22 -7.62
CA VAL A 931 11.60 -9.40 -8.37
C VAL A 931 12.22 -10.21 -9.52
N SER A 932 12.62 -11.45 -9.24
CA SER A 932 13.26 -12.32 -10.23
C SER A 932 12.29 -12.74 -11.33
N ALA A 933 11.04 -13.07 -10.98
CA ALA A 933 9.99 -13.39 -11.96
C ALA A 933 9.76 -12.22 -12.91
N LEU A 934 9.64 -10.99 -12.40
CA LEU A 934 9.48 -9.79 -13.22
C LEU A 934 10.70 -9.49 -14.09
N LEU A 935 11.91 -9.71 -13.56
CA LEU A 935 13.16 -9.51 -14.30
C LEU A 935 13.38 -10.56 -15.39
N MET A 936 13.00 -11.82 -15.16
CA MET A 936 13.15 -12.91 -16.13
C MET A 936 12.05 -12.86 -17.19
N SER A 937 10.79 -12.89 -16.75
CA SER A 937 9.60 -12.99 -17.59
C SER A 937 8.50 -12.10 -17.04
N ALA A 938 8.39 -10.86 -17.55
CA ALA A 938 7.35 -9.92 -17.13
C ALA A 938 5.91 -10.45 -17.33
N LYS A 939 5.74 -11.48 -18.17
CA LYS A 939 4.46 -12.16 -18.43
C LYS A 939 4.14 -13.30 -17.42
N GLY A 940 5.06 -13.69 -16.54
CA GLY A 940 4.92 -14.80 -15.58
C GLY A 940 5.28 -16.19 -16.14
N LEU A 941 4.91 -17.26 -15.42
CA LEU A 941 5.13 -18.66 -15.82
C LEU A 941 4.22 -19.07 -16.97
N LEU A 942 2.92 -18.81 -16.85
CA LEU A 942 1.91 -19.07 -17.89
C LEU A 942 1.35 -17.72 -18.39
N PRO A 943 1.89 -17.17 -19.49
CA PRO A 943 1.46 -15.88 -20.00
C PRO A 943 0.02 -15.90 -20.55
N GLU A 944 -0.57 -14.72 -20.75
CA GLU A 944 -1.85 -14.58 -21.45
C GLU A 944 -1.76 -15.15 -22.88
N ILE A 945 -2.81 -15.88 -23.27
CA ILE A 945 -2.97 -16.40 -24.63
C ILE A 945 -3.81 -15.40 -25.44
N PRO A 946 -3.29 -14.85 -26.55
CA PRO A 946 -4.06 -13.98 -27.44
C PRO A 946 -5.23 -14.76 -28.07
N GLY A 947 -6.46 -14.38 -27.72
CA GLY A 947 -7.67 -14.99 -28.29
C GLY A 947 -8.11 -14.25 -29.54
N ARG A 948 -7.84 -14.79 -30.73
CA ARG A 948 -8.46 -14.30 -31.98
C ARG A 948 -9.81 -15.01 -32.15
N PRO A 949 -10.94 -14.31 -32.32
CA PRO A 949 -12.19 -14.98 -32.66
C PRO A 949 -11.98 -15.76 -33.95
N LYS A 950 -12.49 -16.99 -34.00
CA LYS A 950 -12.59 -17.73 -35.27
C LYS A 950 -13.41 -16.85 -36.21
N ARG A 951 -12.85 -16.51 -37.37
CA ARG A 951 -13.65 -15.84 -38.41
C ARG A 951 -14.81 -16.78 -38.73
N PRO A 952 -16.04 -16.27 -38.90
CA PRO A 952 -17.08 -17.06 -39.55
C PRO A 952 -16.52 -17.50 -40.89
N ASP A 953 -16.60 -18.79 -41.20
CA ASP A 953 -16.24 -19.33 -42.51
C ASP A 953 -17.32 -18.83 -43.51
N ALA A 954 -17.11 -17.65 -44.07
CA ALA A 954 -17.83 -17.08 -45.22
C ALA A 954 -16.96 -15.90 -45.70
N ILE A 955 -16.42 -15.85 -46.92
CA ILE A 955 -16.99 -16.15 -48.23
C ILE A 955 -15.85 -16.73 -49.10
N ASP A 956 -15.75 -18.05 -49.22
CA ASP A 956 -15.04 -18.70 -50.32
C ASP A 956 -16.05 -18.96 -51.43
N GLU A 957 -16.57 -17.89 -52.05
CA GLU A 957 -17.37 -17.94 -53.29
C GLU A 957 -17.58 -16.50 -53.79
N ILE A 958 -16.50 -15.87 -54.26
CA ILE A 958 -16.63 -14.91 -55.36
C ILE A 958 -16.04 -15.65 -56.56
N PRO A 959 -16.85 -16.04 -57.57
CA PRO A 959 -16.32 -16.61 -58.80
C PRO A 959 -15.33 -15.62 -59.42
N GLN A 960 -14.12 -16.09 -59.73
CA GLN A 960 -13.05 -15.34 -60.38
C GLN A 960 -13.36 -14.92 -61.83
N ASP A 961 -14.62 -14.85 -62.25
CA ASP A 961 -15.00 -14.57 -63.63
C ASP A 961 -16.17 -13.58 -63.71
N SER A 962 -15.84 -12.29 -63.55
CA SER A 962 -16.60 -11.15 -64.10
C SER A 962 -15.81 -9.87 -63.89
N THR A 963 -14.71 -9.73 -64.63
CA THR A 963 -14.12 -8.41 -64.88
C THR A 963 -15.12 -7.57 -65.69
N PRO A 964 -15.60 -6.41 -65.20
CA PRO A 964 -16.26 -5.46 -66.10
C PRO A 964 -15.19 -4.87 -67.05
N PRO A 965 -15.53 -4.60 -68.33
CA PRO A 965 -14.56 -4.11 -69.29
C PRO A 965 -14.05 -2.72 -68.88
N VAL A 966 -12.73 -2.57 -68.95
CA VAL A 966 -12.01 -1.31 -68.75
C VAL A 966 -12.35 -0.38 -69.91
N GLU A 967 -13.14 0.67 -69.68
CA GLU A 967 -13.24 1.80 -70.60
C GLU A 967 -11.90 2.58 -70.56
N THR A 968 -11.20 2.57 -71.69
CA THR A 968 -9.99 3.38 -71.91
C THR A 968 -10.35 4.86 -72.00
N PRO A 969 -9.66 5.77 -71.30
CA PRO A 969 -9.85 7.21 -71.47
C PRO A 969 -9.22 7.68 -72.79
N PRO A 970 -9.80 8.66 -73.51
CA PRO A 970 -9.21 9.20 -74.71
C PRO A 970 -7.96 10.04 -74.38
N SER A 971 -6.91 9.81 -75.14
CA SER A 971 -5.65 10.53 -75.14
C SER A 971 -5.85 12.00 -75.53
N VAL A 972 -5.53 12.92 -74.63
CA VAL A 972 -5.39 14.35 -74.95
C VAL A 972 -3.92 14.66 -75.18
N GLU A 973 -3.60 14.96 -76.43
CA GLU A 973 -2.30 15.41 -76.93
C GLU A 973 -1.83 16.69 -76.23
N LYS A 974 -0.50 16.79 -76.05
CA LYS A 974 0.19 18.03 -75.71
C LYS A 974 0.20 18.95 -76.94
N GLY A 975 -0.47 20.10 -76.83
CA GLY A 975 -0.34 21.24 -77.74
C GLY A 975 0.19 22.47 -76.99
N VAL A 976 1.28 23.03 -77.53
CA VAL A 976 2.00 24.26 -77.13
C VAL A 976 1.14 25.50 -77.42
N THR A 977 1.18 26.54 -76.57
CA THR A 977 1.48 27.98 -76.88
C THR A 977 0.84 28.95 -75.87
N THR A 978 1.66 29.96 -75.53
CA THR A 978 1.42 31.27 -74.87
C THR A 978 0.98 31.30 -73.40
#